data_AF-A0A9P6ITX6-F1
#
_entry.id   AF-A0A9P6ITX6-F1
#
_cell.length_a   1.000
_cell.length_b   1.000
_cell.length_c   1.000
_cell.angle_alpha   90.00
_cell.angle_beta   90.00
_cell.angle_gamma   90.00
#
_symmetry.space_group_name_H-M   'P 1'
#
loop_
_entity.id
_entity.type
_entity.pdbx_description
1 polymer ?
#
loop_
_entity_poly.entity_id
_entity_poly.type
_entity_poly.pdbx_seq_one_letter_code
_entity_poly.pdbx_strand_id
1 'polypeptide(L)'
;RKLLRQHKNQWSTVTSGNILIEMLKYCIQDEKISDLEGLPLLPLADGQWVEFSTRAASSRYLVSETIFNALSYSKEGLVDIDIDITLVQSFKEFTAFKMYWSSMRAPVIGTRIKDVYQRLCYESSDSKHIPVDTIEQSSEAFPTNSWITSFWDMVLCLDSAERKTLLTLLEGTHVLPITRQRLAPLSTVFPVVYLDCNNHSNEPTLTDFLNVLEDQLCCRVMRSDFFITDATAMDYVFEVTDATKVLNIVSRVEADKLYILEQSFCHVTCSYMAKWLSSDEVLNNVGLRTLKSLPIYRLYESSKLVPLQGSETMSVAKWRVAWRFTTAENPWLPTSVDLLADEQPMLEHLTDLIGIPIIKASEYWYLIMSDLCHYPESDWDSMIEKFCSMYHVHSKDYDFISIMRNLDFVRAAGPNQSEEDQDHSGARLSPRSVVNPSLSQYYMEDEKVFPAGMYSRAPVFEVLSKMGMQTKFDASFILDRVHRLSSRSRIYSNDGSDDSYDSDDSGDSYDGDDSDDENAENSEDDPSHEERAGVLRALYARMNADFLAEFRSKNMQRSLRSKAWILAKSPKDDIERFYTTQECRPECEAVLVGEKMPLSIFDFSNTHLTKCMGWDKPPPLSKILEHFLATIERSTTQEIGEKDTFAFYEIHCHLLERIDNPLELVAMKTALTGKPWIVINRTLHTVDRVALKLTCDLSPHFVQVPSSDSRLNKLFLAMGVRETVGQTDLQGLISAVAARYEDNMSVSETDSDFVVKILQGMTDKDVKFQWTADILIPTADNLLCKITDVVYDD
;
A
#
# COMPACT_ATOMS: atom_id res chain seq x y z
N ARG A 1 -80.73 23.78 -69.65
CA ARG A 1 -80.71 22.52 -68.85
C ARG A 1 -81.67 21.44 -69.32
N LYS A 2 -83.00 21.67 -69.47
CA LYS A 2 -83.94 20.64 -70.00
C LYS A 2 -83.53 20.06 -71.37
N LEU A 3 -83.14 20.92 -72.32
CA LEU A 3 -82.61 20.52 -73.63
C LEU A 3 -81.31 19.71 -73.51
N LEU A 4 -80.40 20.12 -72.61
CA LEU A 4 -79.15 19.39 -72.35
C LEU A 4 -79.42 17.98 -71.84
N ARG A 5 -80.41 17.79 -70.96
CA ARG A 5 -80.80 16.45 -70.50
C ARG A 5 -81.40 15.60 -71.63
N GLN A 6 -82.29 16.17 -72.44
CA GLN A 6 -82.96 15.45 -73.53
C GLN A 6 -81.98 14.96 -74.61
N HIS A 7 -80.94 15.75 -74.91
CA HIS A 7 -79.95 15.44 -75.94
C HIS A 7 -78.60 14.98 -75.39
N LYS A 8 -78.53 14.59 -74.10
CA LYS A 8 -77.29 14.24 -73.38
C LYS A 8 -76.32 13.36 -74.18
N ASN A 9 -76.82 12.24 -74.71
CA ASN A 9 -76.00 11.28 -75.45
C ASN A 9 -75.43 11.81 -76.77
N GLN A 10 -75.95 12.93 -77.29
CA GLN A 10 -75.51 13.51 -78.56
C GLN A 10 -74.37 14.52 -78.37
N TRP A 11 -74.38 15.29 -77.28
CA TRP A 11 -73.36 16.30 -77.02
C TRP A 11 -72.26 15.83 -76.06
N SER A 12 -72.55 14.95 -75.09
CA SER A 12 -71.58 14.60 -74.04
C SER A 12 -70.33 13.88 -74.54
N THR A 13 -70.37 13.25 -75.73
CA THR A 13 -69.25 12.49 -76.30
C THR A 13 -68.52 13.23 -77.43
N VAL A 14 -69.09 14.33 -77.95
CA VAL A 14 -68.60 15.02 -79.16
C VAL A 14 -68.12 16.45 -78.85
N THR A 15 -68.49 16.99 -77.69
CA THR A 15 -68.18 18.36 -77.28
C THR A 15 -66.80 18.45 -76.65
N SER A 16 -66.03 19.48 -77.01
CA SER A 16 -64.71 19.71 -76.41
C SER A 16 -64.81 20.19 -74.95
N GLY A 17 -63.78 19.90 -74.14
CA GLY A 17 -63.75 20.26 -72.72
C GLY A 17 -64.00 21.75 -72.47
N ASN A 18 -63.40 22.64 -73.26
CA ASN A 18 -63.61 24.10 -73.13
C ASN A 18 -65.08 24.50 -73.28
N ILE A 19 -65.82 23.87 -74.19
CA ILE A 19 -67.24 24.16 -74.38
C ILE A 19 -68.05 23.60 -73.20
N LEU A 20 -67.70 22.43 -72.67
CA LEU A 20 -68.34 21.86 -71.48
C LEU A 20 -68.16 22.75 -70.24
N ILE A 21 -66.98 23.37 -70.09
CA ILE A 21 -66.69 24.34 -69.02
C ILE A 21 -67.60 25.57 -69.15
N GLU A 22 -67.71 26.16 -70.36
CA GLU A 22 -68.59 27.31 -70.61
C GLU A 22 -70.07 26.94 -70.39
N MET A 23 -70.46 25.73 -70.78
CA MET A 23 -71.80 25.20 -70.50
C MET A 23 -72.07 25.06 -69.00
N LEU A 24 -71.08 24.60 -68.22
CA LEU A 24 -71.17 24.50 -66.77
C LEU A 24 -71.28 25.87 -66.12
N LYS A 25 -70.43 26.83 -66.51
CA LYS A 25 -70.48 28.23 -66.06
C LYS A 25 -71.85 28.83 -66.32
N TYR A 26 -72.37 28.71 -67.55
CA TYR A 26 -73.72 29.14 -67.89
C TYR A 26 -74.79 28.44 -67.05
N CYS A 27 -74.64 27.12 -66.83
CA CYS A 27 -75.55 26.34 -66.01
C CYS A 27 -75.42 26.57 -64.50
N ILE A 28 -74.60 27.50 -64.02
CA ILE A 28 -74.51 27.86 -62.60
C ILE A 28 -74.96 29.31 -62.35
N GLN A 29 -74.94 30.17 -63.39
CA GLN A 29 -75.27 31.61 -63.30
C GLN A 29 -76.63 31.96 -62.67
N ASP A 30 -77.66 31.12 -62.84
CA ASP A 30 -79.01 31.40 -62.30
C ASP A 30 -79.25 30.82 -60.89
N GLU A 31 -78.21 30.30 -60.24
CA GLU A 31 -78.19 29.68 -58.90
C GLU A 31 -79.12 28.45 -58.73
N LYS A 32 -79.79 27.96 -59.78
CA LYS A 32 -80.63 26.75 -59.74
C LYS A 32 -79.80 25.49 -59.91
N ILE A 33 -78.92 25.27 -58.94
CA ILE A 33 -77.90 24.22 -58.91
C ILE A 33 -78.49 22.80 -58.95
N SER A 34 -79.67 22.58 -58.35
CA SER A 34 -80.36 21.28 -58.39
C SER A 34 -80.72 20.81 -59.80
N ASP A 35 -80.80 21.72 -60.77
CA ASP A 35 -81.03 21.38 -62.17
C ASP A 35 -79.77 20.80 -62.86
N LEU A 36 -78.62 20.76 -62.19
CA LEU A 36 -77.43 20.06 -62.69
C LEU A 36 -77.55 18.53 -62.57
N GLU A 37 -78.46 18.01 -61.73
CA GLU A 37 -78.65 16.57 -61.53
C GLU A 37 -78.76 15.82 -62.88
N GLY A 38 -77.93 14.79 -63.05
CA GLY A 38 -77.87 13.91 -64.21
C GLY A 38 -77.15 14.48 -65.44
N LEU A 39 -76.56 15.68 -65.36
CA LEU A 39 -75.77 16.28 -66.45
C LEU A 39 -74.28 15.92 -66.31
N PRO A 40 -73.63 15.34 -67.34
CA PRO A 40 -72.21 14.98 -67.35
C PRO A 40 -71.32 16.20 -67.58
N LEU A 41 -71.38 17.15 -66.64
CA LEU A 41 -70.70 18.44 -66.71
C LEU A 41 -69.67 18.63 -65.60
N LEU A 42 -69.41 17.63 -64.77
CA LEU A 42 -68.37 17.73 -63.74
C LEU A 42 -67.04 17.20 -64.29
N PRO A 43 -66.01 18.05 -64.44
CA PRO A 43 -64.69 17.60 -64.85
C PRO A 43 -63.94 16.95 -63.69
N LEU A 44 -63.31 15.81 -63.96
CA LEU A 44 -62.37 15.13 -63.08
C LEU A 44 -60.94 15.31 -63.58
N ALA A 45 -59.99 15.30 -62.64
CA ALA A 45 -58.57 15.56 -62.90
C ALA A 45 -57.89 14.44 -63.72
N ASP A 46 -58.49 13.26 -63.79
CA ASP A 46 -58.09 12.16 -64.68
C ASP A 46 -58.55 12.37 -66.14
N GLY A 47 -59.21 13.50 -66.43
CA GLY A 47 -59.72 13.87 -67.75
C GLY A 47 -61.14 13.39 -68.04
N GLN A 48 -61.78 12.66 -67.13
CA GLN A 48 -63.15 12.19 -67.30
C GLN A 48 -64.18 13.27 -66.99
N TRP A 49 -65.33 13.20 -67.68
CA TRP A 49 -66.49 14.04 -67.42
C TRP A 49 -67.61 13.20 -66.82
N VAL A 50 -68.07 13.57 -65.62
CA VAL A 50 -69.04 12.79 -64.86
C VAL A 50 -70.29 13.57 -64.52
N GLU A 51 -71.35 12.85 -64.19
CA GLU A 51 -72.65 13.43 -63.88
C GLU A 51 -72.69 14.06 -62.50
N PHE A 52 -73.38 15.19 -62.35
CA PHE A 52 -73.80 15.64 -61.03
C PHE A 52 -74.87 14.68 -60.48
N SER A 53 -74.70 14.27 -59.22
CA SER A 53 -75.71 13.47 -58.51
C SER A 53 -75.98 14.00 -57.10
N THR A 54 -77.21 13.89 -56.64
CA THR A 54 -77.64 14.15 -55.26
C THR A 54 -77.34 12.98 -54.32
N ARG A 55 -77.04 11.80 -54.87
CA ARG A 55 -76.69 10.59 -54.11
C ARG A 55 -75.21 10.59 -53.76
N ALA A 56 -74.85 9.89 -52.69
CA ALA A 56 -73.44 9.69 -52.37
C ALA A 56 -72.74 8.95 -53.51
N ALA A 57 -71.67 9.55 -54.03
CA ALA A 57 -70.82 8.91 -55.01
C ALA A 57 -69.62 8.25 -54.34
N SER A 58 -69.32 7.02 -54.74
CA SER A 58 -68.04 6.39 -54.41
C SER A 58 -66.92 7.13 -55.14
N SER A 59 -65.93 7.63 -54.40
CA SER A 59 -64.69 8.19 -54.95
C SER A 59 -64.89 9.47 -55.78
N ARG A 60 -65.60 10.47 -55.22
CA ARG A 60 -65.66 11.84 -55.76
C ARG A 60 -65.19 12.81 -54.71
N TYR A 61 -64.08 13.50 -54.97
CA TYR A 61 -63.42 14.29 -53.94
C TYR A 61 -63.28 15.74 -54.38
N LEU A 62 -63.84 16.63 -53.56
CA LEU A 62 -63.66 18.06 -53.66
C LEU A 62 -62.63 18.50 -52.61
N VAL A 63 -61.39 18.70 -53.03
CA VAL A 63 -60.23 18.90 -52.13
C VAL A 63 -59.71 20.34 -52.17
N SER A 64 -58.79 20.69 -51.26
CA SER A 64 -58.02 21.93 -51.36
C SER A 64 -56.99 21.85 -52.48
N GLU A 65 -56.50 23.00 -52.93
CA GLU A 65 -55.38 23.10 -53.88
C GLU A 65 -54.14 22.34 -53.40
N THR A 66 -53.81 22.44 -52.11
CA THR A 66 -52.67 21.73 -51.52
C THR A 66 -52.79 20.21 -51.62
N ILE A 67 -53.96 19.64 -51.31
CA ILE A 67 -54.22 18.20 -51.45
C ILE A 67 -54.23 17.78 -52.92
N PHE A 68 -54.80 18.61 -53.81
CA PHE A 68 -54.81 18.34 -55.24
C PHE A 68 -53.39 18.25 -55.81
N ASN A 69 -52.53 19.22 -55.48
CA ASN A 69 -51.15 19.26 -55.95
C ASN A 69 -50.32 18.08 -55.42
N ALA A 70 -50.49 17.72 -54.14
CA ALA A 70 -49.84 16.54 -53.54
C ALA A 70 -50.27 15.22 -54.19
N LEU A 71 -51.50 15.14 -54.72
CA LEU A 71 -52.04 13.97 -55.42
C LEU A 71 -51.96 14.07 -56.95
N SER A 72 -51.07 14.90 -57.48
CA SER A 72 -50.86 15.09 -58.93
C SER A 72 -50.60 13.80 -59.72
N TYR A 73 -50.07 12.75 -59.07
CA TYR A 73 -49.84 11.42 -59.65
C TYR A 73 -50.95 10.38 -59.32
N SER A 74 -52.00 10.78 -58.60
CA SER A 74 -53.17 9.97 -58.23
C SER A 74 -54.47 10.78 -58.41
N LYS A 75 -54.76 11.12 -59.66
CA LYS A 75 -55.83 12.06 -60.04
C LYS A 75 -57.24 11.49 -60.02
N GLU A 76 -57.38 10.16 -59.94
CA GLU A 76 -58.67 9.46 -60.05
C GLU A 76 -59.72 10.06 -59.10
N GLY A 77 -60.91 10.38 -59.61
CA GLY A 77 -62.03 10.86 -58.79
C GLY A 77 -61.84 12.22 -58.10
N LEU A 78 -60.70 12.91 -58.30
CA LEU A 78 -60.52 14.30 -57.88
C LEU A 78 -61.25 15.23 -58.86
N VAL A 79 -61.96 16.22 -58.35
CA VAL A 79 -62.51 17.30 -59.19
C VAL A 79 -61.36 18.13 -59.74
N ASP A 80 -61.36 18.38 -61.05
CA ASP A 80 -60.32 19.15 -61.71
C ASP A 80 -60.40 20.64 -61.33
N ILE A 81 -59.43 21.13 -60.55
CA ILE A 81 -59.34 22.52 -60.12
C ILE A 81 -58.61 23.42 -61.12
N ASP A 82 -57.85 22.84 -62.06
CA ASP A 82 -57.01 23.59 -63.01
C ASP A 82 -57.86 24.30 -64.07
N ILE A 83 -59.12 23.92 -64.20
CA ILE A 83 -60.10 24.50 -65.10
C ILE A 83 -60.52 25.90 -64.68
N ASP A 84 -60.92 26.06 -63.42
CA ASP A 84 -61.34 27.32 -62.80
C ASP A 84 -61.53 27.13 -61.29
N ILE A 85 -60.56 27.59 -60.49
CA ILE A 85 -60.58 27.42 -59.03
C ILE A 85 -61.80 28.09 -58.36
N THR A 86 -62.28 29.21 -58.92
CA THR A 86 -63.43 29.94 -58.37
C THR A 86 -64.73 29.17 -58.59
N LEU A 87 -64.85 28.52 -59.75
CA LEU A 87 -65.95 27.63 -60.07
C LEU A 87 -65.98 26.42 -59.13
N VAL A 88 -64.83 25.79 -58.88
CA VAL A 88 -64.75 24.63 -58.00
C VAL A 88 -65.00 24.99 -56.53
N GLN A 89 -64.60 26.19 -56.09
CA GLN A 89 -64.97 26.70 -54.77
C GLN A 89 -66.48 26.85 -54.61
N SER A 90 -67.19 27.32 -55.64
CA SER A 90 -68.66 27.43 -55.60
C SER A 90 -69.36 26.10 -55.34
N PHE A 91 -68.77 24.96 -55.75
CA PHE A 91 -69.34 23.64 -55.51
C PHE A 91 -69.43 23.27 -54.02
N LYS A 92 -68.60 23.88 -53.16
CA LYS A 92 -68.67 23.70 -51.70
C LYS A 92 -69.94 24.30 -51.11
N GLU A 93 -70.48 25.35 -51.74
CA GLU A 93 -71.67 26.07 -51.30
C GLU A 93 -72.96 25.37 -51.75
N PHE A 94 -72.85 24.40 -52.68
CA PHE A 94 -73.97 23.70 -53.28
C PHE A 94 -74.56 22.65 -52.32
N THR A 95 -75.40 23.09 -51.40
CA THR A 95 -76.05 22.23 -50.39
C THR A 95 -76.79 21.03 -50.99
N ALA A 96 -77.38 21.18 -52.18
CA ALA A 96 -78.06 20.11 -52.91
C ALA A 96 -77.16 18.91 -53.23
N PHE A 97 -75.84 19.12 -53.37
CA PHE A 97 -74.85 18.09 -53.69
C PHE A 97 -73.93 17.77 -52.50
N LYS A 98 -74.24 18.23 -51.29
CA LYS A 98 -73.37 18.01 -50.12
C LYS A 98 -73.06 16.53 -49.87
N MET A 99 -74.02 15.63 -50.10
CA MET A 99 -73.83 14.18 -49.94
C MET A 99 -73.04 13.55 -51.09
N TYR A 100 -72.92 14.24 -52.24
CA TYR A 100 -72.22 13.73 -53.42
C TYR A 100 -70.71 13.61 -53.20
N TRP A 101 -70.14 14.56 -52.46
CA TRP A 101 -68.70 14.64 -52.19
C TRP A 101 -68.29 13.67 -51.08
N SER A 102 -67.34 12.80 -51.38
CA SER A 102 -66.63 11.99 -50.40
C SER A 102 -65.63 12.85 -49.63
N SER A 103 -65.51 12.62 -48.32
CA SER A 103 -64.47 13.27 -47.50
C SER A 103 -63.13 12.58 -47.74
N MET A 104 -62.14 13.35 -48.19
CA MET A 104 -60.77 12.86 -48.31
C MET A 104 -60.04 13.04 -46.97
N ARG A 105 -59.97 11.95 -46.20
CA ARG A 105 -59.25 11.88 -44.92
C ARG A 105 -57.85 11.30 -45.10
N ALA A 106 -56.99 11.51 -44.12
CA ALA A 106 -55.60 11.04 -44.06
C ALA A 106 -55.41 9.57 -44.49
N PRO A 107 -56.28 8.59 -44.11
CA PRO A 107 -56.13 7.22 -44.58
C PRO A 107 -56.18 7.06 -46.09
N VAL A 108 -57.10 7.75 -46.76
CA VAL A 108 -57.26 7.69 -48.22
C VAL A 108 -56.09 8.38 -48.94
N ILE A 109 -55.63 9.51 -48.39
CA ILE A 109 -54.46 10.23 -48.90
C ILE A 109 -53.21 9.35 -48.78
N GLY A 110 -52.99 8.76 -47.59
CA GLY A 110 -51.85 7.91 -47.31
C GLY A 110 -51.79 6.67 -48.20
N THR A 111 -52.91 5.97 -48.41
CA THR A 111 -52.96 4.81 -49.32
C THR A 111 -52.62 5.21 -50.75
N ARG A 112 -53.15 6.34 -51.22
CA ARG A 112 -52.87 6.83 -52.58
C ARG A 112 -51.40 7.17 -52.78
N ILE A 113 -50.79 7.86 -51.82
CA ILE A 113 -49.37 8.21 -51.88
C ILE A 113 -48.51 6.94 -51.88
N LYS A 114 -48.83 5.95 -51.04
CA LYS A 114 -48.12 4.66 -51.04
C LYS A 114 -48.20 3.95 -52.39
N ASP A 115 -49.39 3.91 -52.99
CA ASP A 115 -49.58 3.27 -54.29
C ASP A 115 -48.76 3.96 -55.39
N VAL A 116 -48.65 5.30 -55.34
CA VAL A 116 -47.81 6.07 -56.26
C VAL A 116 -46.33 5.76 -56.03
N TYR A 117 -45.85 5.75 -54.79
CA TYR A 117 -44.47 5.39 -54.46
C TYR A 117 -44.13 3.96 -54.91
N GLN A 118 -45.03 3.01 -54.65
CA GLN A 118 -44.85 1.63 -55.06
C GLN A 118 -44.68 1.53 -56.58
N ARG A 119 -45.58 2.17 -57.34
CA ARG A 119 -45.62 2.10 -58.80
C ARG A 119 -44.49 2.85 -59.50
N LEU A 120 -44.17 4.06 -59.03
CA LEU A 120 -43.29 4.98 -59.75
C LEU A 120 -41.87 5.04 -59.20
N CYS A 121 -41.63 4.61 -57.96
CA CYS A 121 -40.33 4.72 -57.29
C CYS A 121 -39.74 3.36 -56.93
N TYR A 122 -40.54 2.45 -56.37
CA TYR A 122 -40.02 1.15 -55.89
C TYR A 122 -40.04 0.05 -56.95
N GLU A 123 -41.08 -0.02 -57.78
CA GLU A 123 -41.20 -1.00 -58.89
C GLU A 123 -40.19 -0.75 -60.03
N SER A 124 -39.68 0.46 -60.17
CA SER A 124 -38.63 0.81 -61.13
C SER A 124 -37.23 0.39 -60.69
N SER A 125 -37.06 -0.12 -59.46
CA SER A 125 -35.77 -0.62 -58.99
C SER A 125 -35.61 -2.11 -59.34
N ASP A 126 -34.39 -2.54 -59.70
CA ASP A 126 -34.08 -3.93 -60.10
C ASP A 126 -34.44 -4.99 -59.03
N SER A 127 -34.74 -4.55 -57.80
CA SER A 127 -35.20 -5.39 -56.70
C SER A 127 -36.65 -5.03 -56.35
N LYS A 128 -37.55 -6.02 -56.25
CA LYS A 128 -38.93 -5.80 -55.77
C LYS A 128 -39.04 -5.37 -54.30
N HIS A 129 -37.97 -4.83 -53.71
CA HIS A 129 -37.87 -4.46 -52.30
C HIS A 129 -37.77 -2.94 -52.17
N ILE A 130 -38.48 -2.40 -51.18
CA ILE A 130 -38.39 -0.99 -50.81
C ILE A 130 -36.98 -0.74 -50.25
N PRO A 131 -36.23 0.26 -50.77
CA PRO A 131 -34.92 0.62 -50.22
C PRO A 131 -35.00 0.89 -48.71
N VAL A 132 -34.07 0.35 -47.95
CA VAL A 132 -34.09 0.45 -46.47
C VAL A 132 -33.53 1.79 -45.97
N ASP A 133 -32.62 2.40 -46.73
CA ASP A 133 -31.89 3.59 -46.28
C ASP A 133 -32.33 4.89 -46.94
N THR A 134 -31.85 5.21 -48.14
CA THR A 134 -32.17 6.47 -48.83
C THR A 134 -32.37 6.24 -50.32
N ILE A 135 -33.10 7.13 -50.98
CA ILE A 135 -33.26 7.15 -52.45
C ILE A 135 -32.72 8.45 -53.02
N GLU A 136 -32.29 8.43 -54.28
CA GLU A 136 -31.92 9.64 -55.01
C GLU A 136 -33.17 10.45 -55.36
N GLN A 137 -33.06 11.76 -55.23
CA GLN A 137 -34.08 12.72 -55.61
C GLN A 137 -33.67 13.40 -56.91
N SER A 138 -34.58 13.43 -57.89
CA SER A 138 -34.31 14.07 -59.19
C SER A 138 -35.34 15.16 -59.50
N SER A 139 -35.01 16.04 -60.43
CA SER A 139 -35.95 17.03 -60.96
C SER A 139 -36.96 16.44 -61.95
N GLU A 140 -36.66 15.28 -62.54
CA GLU A 140 -37.42 14.73 -63.68
C GLU A 140 -38.28 13.51 -63.30
N ALA A 141 -37.77 12.65 -62.42
CA ALA A 141 -38.45 11.44 -61.96
C ALA A 141 -39.08 11.62 -60.58
N PHE A 142 -40.22 10.96 -60.36
CA PHE A 142 -40.92 10.95 -59.08
C PHE A 142 -40.09 10.23 -57.99
N PRO A 143 -40.06 10.74 -56.74
CA PRO A 143 -40.63 11.99 -56.27
C PRO A 143 -39.75 13.21 -56.61
N THR A 144 -40.33 14.22 -57.28
CA THR A 144 -39.60 15.44 -57.66
C THR A 144 -39.49 16.42 -56.49
N ASN A 145 -38.57 17.39 -56.59
CA ASN A 145 -38.47 18.49 -55.62
C ASN A 145 -39.80 19.22 -55.43
N SER A 146 -40.48 19.58 -56.53
CA SER A 146 -41.77 20.28 -56.49
C SER A 146 -42.88 19.46 -55.86
N TRP A 147 -42.87 18.14 -56.09
CA TRP A 147 -43.84 17.23 -55.48
C TRP A 147 -43.60 17.12 -53.97
N ILE A 148 -42.34 17.02 -53.52
CA ILE A 148 -42.00 16.98 -52.09
C ILE A 148 -42.43 18.26 -51.38
N THR A 149 -42.22 19.43 -51.99
CA THR A 149 -42.73 20.70 -51.46
C THR A 149 -44.26 20.67 -51.36
N SER A 150 -44.95 20.26 -52.42
CA SER A 150 -46.42 20.17 -52.45
C SER A 150 -46.97 19.18 -51.40
N PHE A 151 -46.26 18.07 -51.17
CA PHE A 151 -46.60 17.10 -50.13
C PHE A 151 -46.52 17.74 -48.74
N TRP A 152 -45.43 18.41 -48.41
CA TRP A 152 -45.27 19.03 -47.09
C TRP A 152 -46.17 20.26 -46.90
N ASP A 153 -46.45 21.04 -47.95
CA ASP A 153 -47.47 22.11 -47.92
C ASP A 153 -48.86 21.56 -47.58
N MET A 154 -49.20 20.39 -48.13
CA MET A 154 -50.42 19.68 -47.78
C MET A 154 -50.42 19.21 -46.32
N VAL A 155 -49.32 18.60 -45.85
CA VAL A 155 -49.18 18.14 -44.46
C VAL A 155 -49.32 19.30 -43.45
N LEU A 156 -48.78 20.48 -43.78
CA LEU A 156 -48.91 21.69 -42.98
C LEU A 156 -50.36 22.18 -42.86
N CYS A 157 -51.16 22.02 -43.93
CA CYS A 157 -52.57 22.42 -43.96
C CYS A 157 -53.51 21.45 -43.21
N LEU A 158 -53.06 20.24 -42.88
CA LEU A 158 -53.85 19.28 -42.10
C LEU A 158 -53.88 19.65 -40.62
N ASP A 159 -55.01 19.36 -39.97
CA ASP A 159 -55.11 19.42 -38.51
C ASP A 159 -54.17 18.39 -37.85
N SER A 160 -53.88 18.57 -36.56
CA SER A 160 -52.89 17.74 -35.84
C SER A 160 -53.24 16.24 -35.84
N ALA A 161 -54.53 15.87 -35.78
CA ALA A 161 -54.96 14.47 -35.72
C ALA A 161 -54.85 13.79 -37.09
N GLU A 162 -55.28 14.47 -38.16
CA GLU A 162 -55.13 14.00 -39.54
C GLU A 162 -53.66 13.95 -39.95
N ARG A 163 -52.86 14.95 -39.56
CA ARG A 163 -51.41 14.98 -39.78
C ARG A 163 -50.72 13.76 -39.16
N LYS A 164 -51.01 13.47 -37.88
CA LYS A 164 -50.47 12.29 -37.19
C LYS A 164 -50.84 11.00 -37.91
N THR A 165 -52.13 10.87 -38.23
CA THR A 165 -52.65 9.68 -38.94
C THR A 165 -51.96 9.48 -40.28
N LEU A 166 -51.78 10.55 -41.05
CA LEU A 166 -51.12 10.51 -42.35
C LEU A 166 -49.65 10.09 -42.23
N LEU A 167 -48.87 10.76 -41.38
CA LEU A 167 -47.43 10.49 -41.25
C LEU A 167 -47.16 9.09 -40.69
N THR A 168 -47.94 8.63 -39.71
CA THR A 168 -47.85 7.25 -39.20
C THR A 168 -48.19 6.22 -40.27
N LEU A 169 -49.20 6.49 -41.11
CA LEU A 169 -49.48 5.61 -42.24
C LEU A 169 -48.32 5.58 -43.22
N LEU A 170 -47.65 6.71 -43.46
CA LEU A 170 -46.53 6.83 -44.39
C LEU A 170 -45.16 6.42 -43.80
N GLU A 171 -45.11 5.85 -42.59
CA GLU A 171 -43.85 5.35 -42.02
C GLU A 171 -43.15 4.37 -42.99
N GLY A 172 -41.85 4.58 -43.19
CA GLY A 172 -41.04 3.89 -44.19
C GLY A 172 -41.04 4.53 -45.60
N THR A 173 -41.84 5.57 -45.85
CA THR A 173 -41.91 6.24 -47.17
C THR A 173 -40.87 7.37 -47.27
N HIS A 174 -40.15 7.42 -48.39
CA HIS A 174 -39.03 8.36 -48.63
C HIS A 174 -39.52 9.78 -48.99
N VAL A 175 -39.92 10.54 -47.97
CA VAL A 175 -40.47 11.91 -48.11
C VAL A 175 -39.66 12.99 -47.40
N LEU A 176 -38.60 12.65 -46.65
CA LEU A 176 -37.77 13.61 -45.92
C LEU A 176 -36.54 14.02 -46.76
N PRO A 177 -36.44 15.27 -47.24
CA PRO A 177 -35.34 15.70 -48.11
C PRO A 177 -34.05 15.91 -47.31
N ILE A 178 -33.07 15.06 -47.53
CA ILE A 178 -31.75 15.12 -46.89
C ILE A 178 -30.69 15.61 -47.86
N THR A 179 -29.54 15.98 -47.32
CA THR A 179 -28.37 16.43 -48.08
C THR A 179 -27.96 15.47 -49.20
N ARG A 180 -27.19 16.00 -50.16
CA ARG A 180 -26.73 15.27 -51.36
C ARG A 180 -27.86 14.81 -52.28
N GLN A 181 -28.96 15.58 -52.36
CA GLN A 181 -30.12 15.32 -53.22
C GLN A 181 -30.72 13.92 -53.00
N ARG A 182 -30.91 13.54 -51.73
CA ARG A 182 -31.50 12.26 -51.35
C ARG A 182 -32.76 12.45 -50.53
N LEU A 183 -33.58 11.41 -50.47
CA LEU A 183 -34.74 11.34 -49.58
C LEU A 183 -34.54 10.22 -48.57
N ALA A 184 -34.80 10.54 -47.30
CA ALA A 184 -34.86 9.58 -46.21
C ALA A 184 -36.30 9.15 -45.94
N PRO A 185 -36.51 7.89 -45.50
CA PRO A 185 -37.81 7.41 -45.09
C PRO A 185 -38.24 8.04 -43.77
N LEU A 186 -39.54 8.26 -43.61
CA LEU A 186 -40.12 8.54 -42.29
C LEU A 186 -39.79 7.40 -41.35
N SER A 187 -38.93 7.66 -40.36
CA SER A 187 -38.53 6.68 -39.37
C SER A 187 -38.32 7.33 -38.01
N THR A 188 -39.06 6.87 -37.00
CA THR A 188 -38.82 7.24 -35.60
C THR A 188 -37.52 6.61 -35.05
N VAL A 189 -37.04 5.55 -35.70
CA VAL A 189 -35.81 4.83 -35.37
C VAL A 189 -34.58 5.49 -36.01
N PHE A 190 -34.73 6.25 -37.08
CA PHE A 190 -33.63 6.99 -37.71
C PHE A 190 -34.12 8.37 -38.15
N PRO A 191 -34.47 9.24 -37.19
CA PRO A 191 -35.03 10.55 -37.50
C PRO A 191 -33.96 11.46 -38.12
N VAL A 192 -34.42 12.46 -38.86
CA VAL A 192 -33.55 13.40 -39.59
C VAL A 192 -33.25 14.61 -38.73
N VAL A 193 -31.97 14.95 -38.61
CA VAL A 193 -31.50 16.15 -37.89
C VAL A 193 -31.71 17.38 -38.76
N TYR A 194 -32.23 18.47 -38.20
CA TYR A 194 -32.30 19.76 -38.90
C TYR A 194 -31.73 20.91 -38.06
N LEU A 195 -31.47 22.02 -38.73
CA LEU A 195 -31.07 23.29 -38.12
C LEU A 195 -32.07 24.37 -38.51
N ASP A 196 -32.65 25.05 -37.52
CA ASP A 196 -33.44 26.25 -37.78
C ASP A 196 -32.50 27.43 -38.06
N CYS A 197 -32.21 27.62 -39.35
CA CYS A 197 -31.40 28.74 -39.83
C CYS A 197 -32.00 30.12 -39.44
N ASN A 198 -33.30 30.22 -39.15
CA ASN A 198 -33.90 31.50 -38.75
C ASN A 198 -33.49 31.89 -37.32
N ASN A 199 -33.40 30.91 -36.42
CA ASN A 199 -33.03 31.13 -35.02
C ASN A 199 -31.52 31.08 -34.79
N HIS A 200 -30.79 30.29 -35.59
CA HIS A 200 -29.39 29.95 -35.33
C HIS A 200 -28.45 30.21 -36.52
N SER A 201 -28.83 31.07 -37.47
CA SER A 201 -28.03 31.40 -38.68
C SER A 201 -26.58 31.82 -38.42
N ASN A 202 -26.29 32.39 -37.24
CA ASN A 202 -24.97 32.90 -36.89
C ASN A 202 -24.15 31.95 -36.00
N GLU A 203 -24.59 30.72 -35.79
CA GLU A 203 -23.94 29.79 -34.86
C GLU A 203 -23.04 28.77 -35.61
N PRO A 204 -21.73 29.03 -35.75
CA PRO A 204 -20.84 28.17 -36.54
C PRO A 204 -20.69 26.77 -35.93
N THR A 205 -20.78 26.66 -34.60
CA THR A 205 -20.62 25.37 -33.89
C THR A 205 -21.67 24.33 -34.32
N LEU A 206 -22.91 24.76 -34.58
CA LEU A 206 -23.98 23.88 -35.04
C LEU A 206 -23.77 23.43 -36.49
N THR A 207 -23.38 24.36 -37.36
CA THR A 207 -23.11 24.06 -38.78
C THR A 207 -21.93 23.11 -38.92
N ASP A 208 -20.83 23.36 -38.20
CA ASP A 208 -19.66 22.49 -38.21
C ASP A 208 -19.99 21.10 -37.66
N PHE A 209 -20.80 21.03 -36.60
CA PHE A 209 -21.21 19.75 -36.01
C PHE A 209 -22.16 18.95 -36.91
N LEU A 210 -23.04 19.61 -37.68
CA LEU A 210 -23.87 18.92 -38.69
C LEU A 210 -23.02 18.26 -39.77
N ASN A 211 -21.93 18.91 -40.18
CA ASN A 211 -20.97 18.30 -41.11
C ASN A 211 -20.31 17.06 -40.48
N VAL A 212 -20.00 17.08 -39.18
CA VAL A 212 -19.52 15.87 -38.47
C VAL A 212 -20.56 14.76 -38.48
N LEU A 213 -21.82 15.08 -38.15
CA LEU A 213 -22.92 14.13 -38.15
C LEU A 213 -23.11 13.49 -39.53
N GLU A 214 -23.09 14.28 -40.59
CA GLU A 214 -23.27 13.79 -41.96
C GLU A 214 -22.05 13.02 -42.48
N ASP A 215 -20.87 13.64 -42.46
CA ASP A 215 -19.70 13.16 -43.21
C ASP A 215 -18.96 12.05 -42.46
N GLN A 216 -18.88 12.13 -41.13
CA GLN A 216 -18.12 11.17 -40.32
C GLN A 216 -19.01 10.10 -39.69
N LEU A 217 -20.21 10.48 -39.25
CA LEU A 217 -21.11 9.59 -38.52
C LEU A 217 -22.24 9.03 -39.38
N CYS A 218 -22.33 9.44 -40.66
CA CYS A 218 -23.35 9.00 -41.62
C CYS A 218 -24.79 9.20 -41.12
N CYS A 219 -25.02 10.19 -40.25
CA CYS A 219 -26.34 10.58 -39.78
C CYS A 219 -27.09 11.34 -40.89
N ARG A 220 -28.43 11.29 -40.81
CA ARG A 220 -29.30 11.92 -41.81
C ARG A 220 -29.53 13.38 -41.46
N VAL A 221 -29.06 14.28 -42.31
CA VAL A 221 -29.20 15.73 -42.13
C VAL A 221 -30.15 16.31 -43.18
N MET A 222 -31.10 17.12 -42.74
CA MET A 222 -32.08 17.81 -43.59
C MET A 222 -31.38 18.80 -44.53
N ARG A 223 -31.89 18.96 -45.76
CA ARG A 223 -31.36 19.98 -46.68
C ARG A 223 -31.59 21.38 -46.12
N SER A 224 -30.60 22.26 -46.26
CA SER A 224 -30.69 23.65 -45.79
C SER A 224 -31.70 24.50 -46.54
N ASP A 225 -32.07 24.12 -47.77
CA ASP A 225 -33.09 24.78 -48.59
C ASP A 225 -34.52 24.25 -48.32
N PHE A 226 -34.66 23.29 -47.41
CA PHE A 226 -35.94 22.69 -47.06
C PHE A 226 -36.18 22.73 -45.55
N PHE A 227 -37.27 23.38 -45.12
CA PHE A 227 -37.53 23.62 -43.71
C PHE A 227 -38.84 22.97 -43.24
N ILE A 228 -38.72 22.02 -42.31
CA ILE A 228 -39.82 21.44 -41.56
C ILE A 228 -39.40 21.29 -40.09
N THR A 229 -40.33 21.57 -39.17
CA THR A 229 -40.09 21.49 -37.73
C THR A 229 -40.62 20.19 -37.14
N ASP A 230 -40.18 19.85 -35.93
CA ASP A 230 -40.73 18.76 -35.13
C ASP A 230 -42.24 18.92 -34.85
N ALA A 231 -42.76 20.14 -34.70
CA ALA A 231 -44.19 20.41 -34.61
C ALA A 231 -44.97 19.96 -35.87
N THR A 232 -44.29 19.89 -37.01
CA THR A 232 -44.86 19.49 -38.30
C THR A 232 -44.61 18.01 -38.58
N ALA A 233 -43.35 17.57 -38.49
CA ALA A 233 -42.92 16.23 -38.84
C ALA A 233 -42.80 15.29 -37.62
N MET A 234 -43.26 15.71 -36.44
CA MET A 234 -43.32 14.89 -35.23
C MET A 234 -41.94 14.31 -34.86
N ASP A 235 -41.91 13.09 -34.34
CA ASP A 235 -40.69 12.39 -33.93
C ASP A 235 -39.82 11.91 -35.10
N TYR A 236 -40.17 12.24 -36.36
CA TYR A 236 -39.39 11.89 -37.55
C TYR A 236 -38.25 12.88 -37.82
N VAL A 237 -38.29 14.06 -37.21
CA VAL A 237 -37.23 15.06 -37.27
C VAL A 237 -36.98 15.63 -35.88
N PHE A 238 -35.80 16.20 -35.66
CA PHE A 238 -35.52 16.94 -34.45
C PHE A 238 -34.42 17.97 -34.70
N GLU A 239 -34.44 19.02 -33.90
CA GLU A 239 -33.48 20.10 -34.01
C GLU A 239 -32.13 19.69 -33.41
N VAL A 240 -31.04 20.05 -34.09
CA VAL A 240 -29.67 19.77 -33.64
C VAL A 240 -29.34 20.41 -32.29
N THR A 241 -30.12 21.36 -31.78
CA THR A 241 -29.95 21.96 -30.46
C THR A 241 -30.32 20.99 -29.32
N ASP A 242 -31.12 19.95 -29.61
CA ASP A 242 -31.46 18.90 -28.64
C ASP A 242 -30.34 17.84 -28.58
N ALA A 243 -29.32 18.12 -27.76
CA ALA A 243 -28.17 17.25 -27.57
C ALA A 243 -28.54 15.85 -27.08
N THR A 244 -29.67 15.68 -26.37
CA THR A 244 -30.11 14.38 -25.89
C THR A 244 -30.58 13.48 -27.03
N LYS A 245 -31.33 14.03 -27.99
CA LYS A 245 -31.74 13.32 -29.21
C LYS A 245 -30.55 13.07 -30.12
N VAL A 246 -29.59 14.00 -30.22
CA VAL A 246 -28.32 13.77 -30.91
C VAL A 246 -27.60 12.55 -30.33
N LEU A 247 -27.39 12.48 -29.01
CA LEU A 247 -26.74 11.34 -28.37
C LEU A 247 -27.48 10.02 -28.65
N ASN A 248 -28.82 10.01 -28.63
CA ASN A 248 -29.60 8.81 -28.95
C ASN A 248 -29.38 8.32 -30.39
N ILE A 249 -29.14 9.21 -31.35
CA ILE A 249 -28.86 8.81 -32.74
C ILE A 249 -27.41 8.38 -32.91
N VAL A 250 -26.47 9.12 -32.32
CA VAL A 250 -25.05 8.75 -32.30
C VAL A 250 -24.85 7.39 -31.65
N SER A 251 -25.69 6.99 -30.69
CA SER A 251 -25.66 5.65 -30.07
C SER A 251 -25.89 4.49 -31.04
N ARG A 252 -26.42 4.79 -32.23
CA ARG A 252 -26.71 3.80 -33.29
C ARG A 252 -25.57 3.70 -34.30
N VAL A 253 -24.57 4.57 -34.22
CA VAL A 253 -23.36 4.49 -35.04
C VAL A 253 -22.48 3.36 -34.50
N GLU A 254 -21.83 2.62 -35.40
CA GLU A 254 -20.87 1.58 -35.03
C GLU A 254 -19.76 2.15 -34.14
N ALA A 255 -19.50 1.48 -33.02
CA ALA A 255 -18.54 1.97 -32.02
C ALA A 255 -17.13 2.21 -32.62
N ASP A 256 -16.71 1.35 -33.55
CA ASP A 256 -15.43 1.46 -34.26
C ASP A 256 -15.27 2.81 -34.98
N LYS A 257 -16.37 3.36 -35.54
CA LYS A 257 -16.35 4.67 -36.19
C LYS A 257 -16.17 5.81 -35.19
N LEU A 258 -16.74 5.67 -33.99
CA LEU A 258 -16.57 6.65 -32.92
C LEU A 258 -15.11 6.68 -32.44
N TYR A 259 -14.42 5.54 -32.40
CA TYR A 259 -13.02 5.47 -31.95
C TYR A 259 -12.00 6.01 -32.97
N ILE A 260 -12.35 6.00 -34.26
CA ILE A 260 -11.45 6.41 -35.36
C ILE A 260 -11.74 7.86 -35.81
N LEU A 261 -12.62 8.59 -35.14
CA LEU A 261 -12.91 10.00 -35.42
C LEU A 261 -11.62 10.84 -35.46
N GLU A 262 -11.46 11.65 -36.51
CA GLU A 262 -10.34 12.59 -36.60
C GLU A 262 -10.41 13.64 -35.48
N GLN A 263 -9.24 14.05 -34.96
CA GLN A 263 -9.17 14.96 -33.82
C GLN A 263 -9.83 16.32 -34.07
N SER A 264 -9.80 16.83 -35.31
CA SER A 264 -10.53 18.04 -35.71
C SER A 264 -12.03 17.93 -35.42
N PHE A 265 -12.65 16.80 -35.79
CA PHE A 265 -14.06 16.53 -35.56
C PHE A 265 -14.37 16.23 -34.08
N CYS A 266 -13.43 15.60 -33.36
CA CYS A 266 -13.53 15.45 -31.91
C CYS A 266 -13.63 16.80 -31.20
N HIS A 267 -12.83 17.79 -31.61
CA HIS A 267 -12.89 19.15 -31.03
C HIS A 267 -14.21 19.85 -31.33
N VAL A 268 -14.75 19.70 -32.55
CA VAL A 268 -16.08 20.24 -32.91
C VAL A 268 -17.17 19.58 -32.06
N THR A 269 -17.14 18.25 -31.93
CA THR A 269 -18.10 17.48 -31.13
C THR A 269 -18.03 17.86 -29.65
N CYS A 270 -16.82 18.00 -29.11
CA CYS A 270 -16.58 18.46 -27.73
C CYS A 270 -17.17 19.85 -27.49
N SER A 271 -16.92 20.79 -28.41
CA SER A 271 -17.43 22.16 -28.32
C SER A 271 -18.95 22.22 -28.42
N TYR A 272 -19.55 21.41 -29.30
CA TYR A 272 -20.99 21.27 -29.41
C TYR A 272 -21.60 20.72 -28.10
N MET A 273 -21.08 19.59 -27.60
CA MET A 273 -21.60 18.96 -26.39
C MET A 273 -21.51 19.89 -25.18
N ALA A 274 -20.36 20.56 -25.01
CA ALA A 274 -20.16 21.48 -23.88
C ALA A 274 -21.14 22.67 -23.90
N LYS A 275 -21.58 23.10 -25.09
CA LYS A 275 -22.50 24.24 -25.24
C LYS A 275 -23.98 23.85 -25.18
N TRP A 276 -24.34 22.70 -25.75
CA TRP A 276 -25.74 22.34 -26.00
C TRP A 276 -26.29 21.22 -25.11
N LEU A 277 -25.42 20.44 -24.46
CA LEU A 277 -25.83 19.51 -23.41
C LEU A 277 -25.80 20.24 -22.07
N SER A 278 -26.89 20.22 -21.30
CA SER A 278 -26.86 20.76 -19.94
C SER A 278 -26.05 19.84 -19.01
N SER A 279 -25.28 20.40 -18.08
CA SER A 279 -24.56 19.65 -17.04
C SER A 279 -25.51 19.00 -16.04
N ASP A 280 -26.71 19.55 -15.85
CA ASP A 280 -27.78 19.02 -14.98
C ASP A 280 -28.77 18.10 -15.71
N GLU A 281 -28.51 17.75 -16.98
CA GLU A 281 -29.44 16.97 -17.80
C GLU A 281 -29.59 15.53 -17.29
N VAL A 282 -30.82 14.99 -17.29
CA VAL A 282 -31.03 13.59 -16.91
C VAL A 282 -30.95 12.69 -18.13
N LEU A 283 -29.73 12.24 -18.45
CA LEU A 283 -29.51 11.30 -19.56
C LEU A 283 -29.99 9.89 -19.23
N ASN A 284 -30.61 9.24 -20.22
CA ASN A 284 -30.89 7.81 -20.14
C ASN A 284 -29.58 6.98 -20.21
N ASN A 285 -29.64 5.69 -19.86
CA ASN A 285 -28.46 4.82 -19.85
C ASN A 285 -27.74 4.72 -21.19
N VAL A 286 -28.46 4.83 -22.32
CA VAL A 286 -27.89 4.74 -23.67
C VAL A 286 -27.13 6.02 -24.01
N GLY A 287 -27.73 7.19 -23.74
CA GLY A 287 -27.10 8.49 -23.91
C GLY A 287 -25.85 8.64 -23.06
N LEU A 288 -25.88 8.22 -21.79
CA LEU A 288 -24.70 8.27 -20.92
C LEU A 288 -23.56 7.35 -21.40
N ARG A 289 -23.87 6.14 -21.89
CA ARG A 289 -22.86 5.25 -22.48
C ARG A 289 -22.28 5.84 -23.76
N THR A 290 -23.13 6.40 -24.61
CA THR A 290 -22.72 7.03 -25.87
C THR A 290 -21.79 8.21 -25.59
N LEU A 291 -22.18 9.08 -24.66
CA LEU A 291 -21.37 10.21 -24.22
C LEU A 291 -19.98 9.74 -23.74
N LYS A 292 -19.92 8.69 -22.92
CA LYS A 292 -18.65 8.08 -22.44
C LYS A 292 -17.81 7.46 -23.56
N SER A 293 -18.44 6.94 -24.62
CA SER A 293 -17.73 6.35 -25.77
C SER A 293 -17.19 7.37 -26.76
N LEU A 294 -17.62 8.63 -26.69
CA LEU A 294 -17.15 9.67 -27.60
C LEU A 294 -15.72 10.13 -27.25
N PRO A 295 -14.83 10.28 -28.25
CA PRO A 295 -13.46 10.75 -28.03
C PRO A 295 -13.40 12.27 -27.85
N ILE A 296 -14.09 12.80 -26.83
CA ILE A 296 -14.24 14.24 -26.58
C ILE A 296 -13.59 14.73 -25.30
N TYR A 297 -12.86 13.85 -24.59
CA TYR A 297 -12.27 14.15 -23.29
C TYR A 297 -10.76 14.32 -23.40
N ARG A 298 -10.25 15.40 -22.83
CA ARG A 298 -8.81 15.72 -22.87
C ARG A 298 -8.06 14.97 -21.78
N LEU A 299 -7.01 14.25 -22.16
CA LEU A 299 -6.07 13.65 -21.22
C LEU A 299 -5.21 14.71 -20.54
N TYR A 300 -4.74 14.40 -19.34
CA TYR A 300 -3.88 15.31 -18.59
C TYR A 300 -2.52 15.57 -19.25
N GLU A 301 -1.90 14.52 -19.80
CA GLU A 301 -0.57 14.57 -20.43
C GLU A 301 -0.57 15.00 -21.90
N SER A 302 -1.75 15.04 -22.54
CA SER A 302 -1.87 15.21 -23.99
C SER A 302 -3.04 16.10 -24.36
N SER A 303 -2.87 16.92 -25.40
CA SER A 303 -3.97 17.67 -26.01
C SER A 303 -4.94 16.79 -26.78
N LYS A 304 -4.61 15.51 -26.98
CA LYS A 304 -5.44 14.52 -27.68
C LYS A 304 -6.73 14.26 -26.90
N LEU A 305 -7.85 14.26 -27.62
CA LEU A 305 -9.14 13.86 -27.09
C LEU A 305 -9.32 12.34 -27.24
N VAL A 306 -9.79 11.71 -26.16
CA VAL A 306 -9.96 10.26 -26.02
C VAL A 306 -11.34 9.92 -25.44
N PRO A 307 -11.85 8.70 -25.64
CA PRO A 307 -13.08 8.24 -25.02
C PRO A 307 -12.84 7.77 -23.58
N LEU A 308 -13.87 7.85 -22.73
CA LEU A 308 -13.82 7.30 -21.36
C LEU A 308 -14.05 5.79 -21.33
N GLN A 309 -14.71 5.24 -22.35
CA GLN A 309 -15.00 3.82 -22.52
C GLN A 309 -14.70 3.37 -23.96
N GLY A 310 -13.80 2.41 -24.14
CA GLY A 310 -13.44 1.94 -25.49
C GLY A 310 -12.50 0.75 -25.66
N SER A 311 -12.20 0.03 -24.59
CA SER A 311 -11.60 -1.31 -24.65
C SER A 311 -12.08 -2.06 -23.42
N GLU A 312 -12.32 -3.37 -23.54
CA GLU A 312 -13.02 -4.24 -22.57
C GLU A 312 -12.43 -4.25 -21.13
N THR A 313 -11.39 -3.48 -20.87
CA THR A 313 -10.61 -3.40 -19.64
C THR A 313 -10.75 -2.10 -18.83
N MET A 314 -11.45 -1.06 -19.33
CA MET A 314 -11.49 0.26 -18.67
C MET A 314 -12.80 0.53 -17.91
N SER A 315 -12.74 0.42 -16.58
CA SER A 315 -13.83 0.80 -15.67
C SER A 315 -13.83 2.32 -15.46
N VAL A 316 -15.02 2.93 -15.50
CA VAL A 316 -15.23 4.37 -15.20
C VAL A 316 -14.68 4.76 -13.83
N ALA A 317 -14.62 3.82 -12.88
CA ALA A 317 -14.10 4.03 -11.53
C ALA A 317 -12.62 4.45 -11.47
N LYS A 318 -11.87 4.24 -12.56
CA LYS A 318 -10.44 4.58 -12.67
C LYS A 318 -10.17 6.02 -13.11
N TRP A 319 -11.14 6.77 -13.60
CA TRP A 319 -10.88 8.13 -14.06
C TRP A 319 -10.91 9.15 -12.91
N ARG A 320 -10.06 10.17 -13.00
CA ARG A 320 -10.09 11.37 -12.15
C ARG A 320 -9.85 12.63 -12.96
N VAL A 321 -10.39 13.76 -12.50
CA VAL A 321 -10.07 15.09 -13.06
C VAL A 321 -8.93 15.73 -12.27
N ALA A 322 -7.88 16.13 -12.96
CA ALA A 322 -6.69 16.76 -12.39
C ALA A 322 -6.88 18.27 -12.20
N TRP A 323 -7.70 18.67 -11.22
CA TRP A 323 -8.05 20.08 -10.97
C TRP A 323 -6.90 20.92 -10.42
N ARG A 324 -6.48 21.94 -11.18
CA ARG A 324 -5.33 22.83 -10.90
C ARG A 324 -4.01 22.10 -10.77
N PHE A 325 -3.85 20.97 -11.46
CA PHE A 325 -2.56 20.33 -11.63
C PHE A 325 -2.00 20.75 -12.98
N THR A 326 -0.69 21.00 -13.06
CA THR A 326 -0.01 21.23 -14.35
C THR A 326 1.02 20.14 -14.57
N THR A 327 1.21 19.69 -15.81
CA THR A 327 2.18 18.64 -16.14
C THR A 327 3.61 19.06 -15.80
N ALA A 328 3.89 20.36 -15.81
CA ALA A 328 5.15 20.93 -15.37
C ALA A 328 5.38 20.76 -13.86
N GLU A 329 4.33 20.91 -13.05
CA GLU A 329 4.41 20.68 -11.62
C GLU A 329 4.38 19.18 -11.31
N ASN A 330 3.41 18.43 -11.85
CA ASN A 330 3.13 17.04 -11.50
C ASN A 330 3.29 16.14 -12.74
N PRO A 331 4.53 15.83 -13.15
CA PRO A 331 4.79 15.07 -14.37
C PRO A 331 4.45 13.58 -14.23
N TRP A 332 4.33 13.07 -13.00
CA TRP A 332 4.16 11.63 -12.75
C TRP A 332 2.68 11.25 -12.74
N LEU A 333 2.31 10.24 -13.52
CA LEU A 333 0.93 9.75 -13.60
C LEU A 333 0.73 8.54 -12.68
N PRO A 334 -0.33 8.52 -11.85
CA PRO A 334 -0.72 7.32 -11.11
C PRO A 334 -0.94 6.11 -12.04
N THR A 335 -0.48 4.93 -11.67
CA THR A 335 -0.65 3.71 -12.48
C THR A 335 -2.05 3.09 -12.34
N SER A 336 -2.74 3.39 -11.24
CA SER A 336 -4.05 2.81 -10.89
C SER A 336 -5.24 3.62 -11.41
N VAL A 337 -5.03 4.87 -11.80
CA VAL A 337 -6.07 5.79 -12.28
C VAL A 337 -5.58 6.61 -13.47
N ASP A 338 -6.49 6.90 -14.39
CA ASP A 338 -6.22 7.76 -15.54
C ASP A 338 -6.67 9.20 -15.24
N LEU A 339 -5.86 10.18 -15.66
CA LEU A 339 -6.10 11.59 -15.37
C LEU A 339 -6.60 12.36 -16.59
N LEU A 340 -7.70 13.08 -16.39
CA LEU A 340 -8.25 14.05 -17.34
C LEU A 340 -7.77 15.46 -16.99
N ALA A 341 -7.53 16.28 -18.02
CA ALA A 341 -7.21 17.70 -17.83
C ALA A 341 -8.42 18.45 -17.26
N ASP A 342 -8.20 19.46 -16.43
CA ASP A 342 -9.28 20.35 -15.99
C ASP A 342 -9.57 21.46 -17.02
N GLU A 343 -8.56 21.88 -17.79
CA GLU A 343 -8.70 22.82 -18.90
C GLU A 343 -9.40 22.17 -20.12
N GLN A 344 -10.67 21.83 -20.00
CA GLN A 344 -11.51 21.35 -21.11
C GLN A 344 -12.97 21.83 -21.02
N PRO A 345 -13.66 22.03 -22.16
CA PRO A 345 -15.04 22.53 -22.18
C PRO A 345 -16.04 21.67 -21.40
N MET A 346 -15.81 20.36 -21.32
CA MET A 346 -16.71 19.38 -20.71
C MET A 346 -16.55 19.24 -19.19
N LEU A 347 -15.83 20.14 -18.51
CA LEU A 347 -15.44 20.00 -17.11
C LEU A 347 -16.62 19.83 -16.14
N GLU A 348 -17.65 20.66 -16.26
CA GLU A 348 -18.87 20.56 -15.43
C GLU A 348 -19.64 19.26 -15.72
N HIS A 349 -19.71 18.85 -16.99
CA HIS A 349 -20.33 17.56 -17.35
C HIS A 349 -19.56 16.37 -16.78
N LEU A 350 -18.24 16.44 -16.70
CA LEU A 350 -17.43 15.37 -16.11
C LEU A 350 -17.78 15.17 -14.64
N THR A 351 -17.92 16.26 -13.86
CA THR A 351 -18.18 16.19 -12.42
C THR A 351 -19.64 15.91 -12.11
N ASP A 352 -20.57 16.61 -12.78
CA ASP A 352 -21.96 16.69 -12.35
C ASP A 352 -22.83 15.67 -13.11
N LEU A 353 -22.66 15.59 -14.44
CA LEU A 353 -23.43 14.68 -15.29
C LEU A 353 -22.90 13.25 -15.28
N ILE A 354 -21.58 13.09 -15.40
CA ILE A 354 -20.92 11.79 -15.51
C ILE A 354 -20.51 11.23 -14.13
N GLY A 355 -20.25 12.12 -13.16
CA GLY A 355 -19.87 11.74 -11.80
C GLY A 355 -18.40 11.35 -11.64
N ILE A 356 -17.50 11.87 -12.47
CA ILE A 356 -16.05 11.65 -12.32
C ILE A 356 -15.51 12.58 -11.23
N PRO A 357 -14.93 12.02 -10.15
CA PRO A 357 -14.44 12.85 -9.05
C PRO A 357 -13.13 13.57 -9.41
N ILE A 358 -12.96 14.74 -8.82
CA ILE A 358 -11.71 15.50 -8.84
C ILE A 358 -10.69 14.80 -7.92
N ILE A 359 -9.46 14.60 -8.40
CA ILE A 359 -8.37 14.08 -7.56
C ILE A 359 -7.88 15.15 -6.58
N LYS A 360 -7.82 14.79 -5.29
CA LYS A 360 -7.18 15.66 -4.29
C LYS A 360 -5.66 15.51 -4.36
N ALA A 361 -4.91 16.56 -4.05
CA ALA A 361 -3.45 16.50 -4.02
C ALA A 361 -2.90 15.39 -3.09
N SER A 362 -3.57 15.14 -1.97
CA SER A 362 -3.24 14.03 -1.05
C SER A 362 -3.53 12.64 -1.64
N GLU A 363 -4.64 12.48 -2.39
CA GLU A 363 -4.96 11.24 -3.10
C GLU A 363 -3.96 10.98 -4.22
N TYR A 364 -3.60 12.01 -5.00
CA TYR A 364 -2.56 11.93 -6.03
C TYR A 364 -1.26 11.35 -5.46
N TRP A 365 -0.71 11.99 -4.41
CA TRP A 365 0.53 11.50 -3.80
C TRP A 365 0.38 10.12 -3.16
N TYR A 366 -0.78 9.80 -2.60
CA TYR A 366 -1.04 8.47 -2.06
C TYR A 366 -0.91 7.39 -3.14
N LEU A 367 -1.49 7.63 -4.32
CA LEU A 367 -1.39 6.69 -5.44
C LEU A 367 0.04 6.59 -5.99
N ILE A 368 0.74 7.72 -6.15
CA ILE A 368 2.15 7.71 -6.59
C ILE A 368 3.03 6.94 -5.58
N MET A 369 2.91 7.23 -4.28
CA MET A 369 3.76 6.61 -3.25
C MET A 369 3.43 5.13 -3.02
N SER A 370 2.18 4.71 -3.21
CA SER A 370 1.78 3.31 -3.09
C SER A 370 2.41 2.44 -4.18
N ASP A 371 2.58 3.00 -5.38
CA ASP A 371 3.10 2.31 -6.56
C ASP A 371 4.51 2.79 -6.94
N LEU A 372 5.28 3.36 -6.00
CA LEU A 372 6.61 3.94 -6.25
C LEU A 372 7.55 2.98 -7.00
N CYS A 373 7.47 1.69 -6.71
CA CYS A 373 8.28 0.64 -7.34
C CYS A 373 8.00 0.44 -8.85
N HIS A 374 6.87 0.92 -9.36
CA HIS A 374 6.54 0.86 -10.79
C HIS A 374 7.14 2.02 -11.59
N TYR A 375 7.70 3.03 -10.91
CA TYR A 375 8.34 4.17 -11.56
C TYR A 375 9.86 3.96 -11.70
N PRO A 376 10.50 4.57 -12.70
CA PRO A 376 11.95 4.52 -12.85
C PRO A 376 12.67 5.04 -11.61
N GLU A 377 13.70 4.32 -11.15
CA GLU A 377 14.49 4.72 -9.98
C GLU A 377 15.17 6.09 -10.11
N SER A 378 15.34 6.58 -11.35
CA SER A 378 15.84 7.92 -11.66
C SER A 378 14.94 9.03 -11.12
N ASP A 379 13.63 8.76 -11.00
CA ASP A 379 12.62 9.77 -10.68
C ASP A 379 12.28 9.78 -9.19
N TRP A 380 12.59 8.70 -8.46
CA TRP A 380 12.22 8.52 -7.05
C TRP A 380 12.70 9.68 -6.19
N ASP A 381 13.93 10.12 -6.39
CA ASP A 381 14.56 11.18 -5.61
C ASP A 381 13.77 12.50 -5.75
N SER A 382 13.42 12.88 -6.99
CA SER A 382 12.59 14.07 -7.29
C SER A 382 11.16 13.94 -6.75
N MET A 383 10.56 12.76 -6.85
CA MET A 383 9.21 12.49 -6.31
C MET A 383 9.18 12.64 -4.80
N ILE A 384 10.14 12.03 -4.10
CA ILE A 384 10.23 12.04 -2.64
C ILE A 384 10.51 13.44 -2.13
N GLU A 385 11.44 14.18 -2.74
CA GLU A 385 11.72 15.57 -2.36
C GLU A 385 10.46 16.43 -2.44
N LYS A 386 9.75 16.36 -3.57
CA LYS A 386 8.53 17.13 -3.77
C LYS A 386 7.43 16.71 -2.79
N PHE A 387 7.20 15.41 -2.60
CA PHE A 387 6.24 14.89 -1.64
C PHE A 387 6.54 15.33 -0.20
N CYS A 388 7.80 15.18 0.24
CA CYS A 388 8.23 15.52 1.60
C CYS A 388 8.06 17.01 1.91
N SER A 389 8.26 17.90 0.93
CA SER A 389 8.05 19.35 1.11
C SER A 389 6.63 19.71 1.58
N MET A 390 5.64 18.91 1.18
CA MET A 390 4.20 19.12 1.46
C MET A 390 3.60 18.03 2.36
N TYR A 391 4.44 17.18 2.98
CA TYR A 391 4.00 16.03 3.80
C TYR A 391 3.01 16.41 4.90
N HIS A 392 3.21 17.56 5.57
CA HIS A 392 2.34 18.04 6.65
C HIS A 392 0.91 18.36 6.18
N VAL A 393 0.72 18.63 4.89
CA VAL A 393 -0.60 18.82 4.27
C VAL A 393 -1.20 17.46 3.94
N HIS A 394 -0.45 16.61 3.23
CA HIS A 394 -0.96 15.34 2.71
C HIS A 394 -1.27 14.31 3.81
N SER A 395 -0.47 14.26 4.87
CA SER A 395 -0.63 13.32 6.00
C SER A 395 -1.91 13.50 6.82
N LYS A 396 -2.70 14.56 6.57
CA LYS A 396 -4.02 14.74 7.21
C LYS A 396 -5.09 13.82 6.64
N ASP A 397 -4.97 13.45 5.37
CA ASP A 397 -5.99 12.70 4.64
C ASP A 397 -5.65 11.21 4.53
N TYR A 398 -4.36 10.85 4.47
CA TYR A 398 -3.89 9.47 4.27
C TYR A 398 -2.72 9.09 5.19
N ASP A 399 -2.64 7.81 5.54
CA ASP A 399 -1.54 7.23 6.34
C ASP A 399 -0.36 6.80 5.46
N PHE A 400 0.45 7.78 5.06
CA PHE A 400 1.67 7.56 4.27
C PHE A 400 2.74 6.75 5.02
N ILE A 401 2.72 6.71 6.35
CA ILE A 401 3.70 5.95 7.14
C ILE A 401 3.52 4.46 6.86
N SER A 402 2.28 3.98 6.84
CA SER A 402 1.99 2.55 6.63
C SER A 402 2.53 2.02 5.29
N ILE A 403 2.42 2.81 4.21
CA ILE A 403 2.85 2.42 2.86
C ILE A 403 4.36 2.63 2.65
N MET A 404 4.95 3.72 3.16
CA MET A 404 6.34 4.08 2.83
C MET A 404 7.39 3.50 3.77
N ARG A 405 7.04 3.20 5.03
CA ARG A 405 8.00 2.70 6.06
C ARG A 405 8.81 1.47 5.63
N ASN A 406 8.26 0.72 4.68
CA ASN A 406 8.78 -0.56 4.25
C ASN A 406 9.43 -0.53 2.86
N LEU A 407 9.34 0.59 2.13
CA LEU A 407 9.85 0.73 0.76
C LEU A 407 11.31 1.14 0.78
N ASP A 408 12.15 0.43 0.02
CA ASP A 408 13.58 0.67 -0.04
C ASP A 408 13.93 1.81 -1.00
N PHE A 409 13.60 3.06 -0.63
CA PHE A 409 13.86 4.24 -1.46
C PHE A 409 14.96 5.16 -0.90
N VAL A 410 15.33 5.05 0.37
CA VAL A 410 16.26 6.00 1.01
C VAL A 410 17.70 5.64 0.66
N ARG A 411 18.46 6.57 0.06
CA ARG A 411 19.88 6.34 -0.20
C ARG A 411 20.65 6.35 1.12
N ALA A 412 21.48 5.32 1.33
CA ALA A 412 22.24 5.17 2.56
C ALA A 412 23.76 5.17 2.32
N ALA A 413 24.51 5.74 3.26
CA ALA A 413 25.97 5.85 3.28
C ALA A 413 26.54 5.42 4.64
N GLY A 414 27.87 5.25 4.68
CA GLY A 414 28.61 4.96 5.91
C GLY A 414 28.74 6.19 6.83
N PRO A 415 29.15 6.01 8.10
CA PRO A 415 29.19 7.08 9.10
C PRO A 415 30.17 8.24 8.79
N ASN A 416 31.22 7.99 8.00
CA ASN A 416 32.30 8.95 7.71
C ASN A 416 32.33 9.44 6.25
N GLN A 417 31.36 9.06 5.41
CA GLN A 417 31.33 9.51 4.01
C GLN A 417 30.83 10.95 3.92
N SER A 418 31.62 11.81 3.26
CA SER A 418 31.34 13.24 3.13
C SER A 418 30.15 13.50 2.21
N GLU A 419 29.53 14.69 2.32
CA GLU A 419 28.47 15.11 1.39
C GLU A 419 28.95 15.15 -0.07
N GLU A 420 30.26 15.18 -0.34
CA GLU A 420 30.86 15.36 -1.67
C GLU A 420 31.18 14.02 -2.39
N ASP A 421 31.23 12.90 -1.67
CA ASP A 421 31.51 11.55 -2.23
C ASP A 421 30.26 10.83 -2.77
N GLN A 422 29.19 11.57 -3.06
CA GLN A 422 27.87 11.04 -3.44
C GLN A 422 27.87 10.46 -4.85
N ASP A 423 28.44 9.28 -4.99
CA ASP A 423 28.22 8.43 -6.13
C ASP A 423 26.74 8.00 -6.13
N HIS A 424 26.04 8.17 -7.26
CA HIS A 424 24.62 7.82 -7.43
C HIS A 424 24.32 6.30 -7.29
N SER A 425 25.32 5.50 -6.88
CA SER A 425 25.36 4.04 -6.80
C SER A 425 25.09 3.46 -5.40
N GLY A 426 24.81 4.30 -4.40
CA GLY A 426 24.49 3.84 -3.04
C GLY A 426 23.22 2.96 -2.97
N ALA A 427 23.28 1.86 -2.20
CA ALA A 427 22.14 1.00 -1.95
C ALA A 427 20.98 1.77 -1.32
N ARG A 428 19.75 1.50 -1.78
CA ARG A 428 18.53 2.07 -1.19
C ARG A 428 18.03 1.17 -0.07
N LEU A 429 17.65 1.78 1.04
CA LEU A 429 17.13 1.12 2.23
C LEU A 429 15.75 1.69 2.59
N SER A 430 14.97 0.91 3.31
CA SER A 430 13.69 1.39 3.82
C SER A 430 13.87 2.33 5.02
N PRO A 431 12.96 3.29 5.24
CA PRO A 431 13.05 4.24 6.34
C PRO A 431 13.32 3.58 7.70
N ARG A 432 12.74 2.41 7.97
CA ARG A 432 12.96 1.65 9.23
C ARG A 432 14.37 1.07 9.41
N SER A 433 15.09 0.86 8.30
CA SER A 433 16.43 0.28 8.29
C SER A 433 17.51 1.37 8.32
N VAL A 434 17.11 2.63 8.21
CA VAL A 434 17.98 3.79 8.20
C VAL A 434 18.09 4.36 9.62
N VAL A 435 19.24 4.94 9.92
CA VAL A 435 19.62 5.39 11.27
C VAL A 435 19.95 6.87 11.27
N ASN A 436 19.54 7.56 12.33
CA ASN A 436 19.90 8.96 12.52
C ASN A 436 21.43 9.11 12.64
N PRO A 437 22.08 10.02 11.89
CA PRO A 437 23.52 10.28 11.97
C PRO A 437 24.06 10.59 13.37
N SER A 438 23.23 11.08 14.30
CA SER A 438 23.62 11.27 15.71
C SER A 438 23.99 9.98 16.45
N LEU A 439 23.66 8.81 15.89
CA LEU A 439 24.02 7.50 16.41
C LEU A 439 25.24 6.89 15.69
N SER A 440 25.93 7.64 14.84
CA SER A 440 27.05 7.16 14.01
C SER A 440 28.15 6.44 14.80
N GLN A 441 28.47 6.94 16.00
CA GLN A 441 29.49 6.37 16.90
C GLN A 441 29.23 4.91 17.34
N TYR A 442 28.04 4.37 17.08
CA TYR A 442 27.67 2.98 17.43
C TYR A 442 27.67 2.04 16.22
N TYR A 443 28.16 2.49 15.07
CA TYR A 443 28.23 1.75 13.81
C TYR A 443 29.67 1.72 13.29
N MET A 444 29.97 0.69 12.50
CA MET A 444 31.22 0.57 11.78
C MET A 444 31.15 1.33 10.44
N GLU A 445 32.31 1.67 9.87
CA GLU A 445 32.49 2.42 8.64
C GLU A 445 31.90 1.71 7.42
N ASP A 446 31.90 0.38 7.43
CA ASP A 446 31.34 -0.44 6.37
C ASP A 446 29.79 -0.52 6.40
N GLU A 447 29.16 -0.12 7.51
CA GLU A 447 27.71 -0.15 7.67
C GLU A 447 27.02 1.06 7.01
N LYS A 448 26.59 0.88 5.75
CA LYS A 448 25.86 1.90 4.97
C LYS A 448 24.39 2.04 5.41
N VAL A 449 24.14 2.63 6.57
CA VAL A 449 22.78 2.74 7.17
C VAL A 449 22.32 4.18 7.43
N PHE A 450 23.13 5.19 7.10
CA PHE A 450 22.79 6.58 7.38
C PHE A 450 22.20 7.25 6.13
N PRO A 451 21.13 8.06 6.24
CA PRO A 451 20.57 8.74 5.08
C PRO A 451 21.63 9.63 4.45
N ALA A 452 21.72 9.61 3.11
CA ALA A 452 22.71 10.33 2.33
C ALA A 452 22.06 11.33 1.36
N GLY A 453 22.81 12.36 0.96
CA GLY A 453 22.36 13.36 0.00
C GLY A 453 21.12 14.11 0.43
N MET A 454 20.10 14.18 -0.45
CA MET A 454 18.85 14.87 -0.15
C MET A 454 18.09 14.28 1.05
N TYR A 455 18.31 13.01 1.38
CA TYR A 455 17.65 12.32 2.50
C TYR A 455 18.16 12.79 3.87
N SER A 456 19.35 13.40 3.91
CA SER A 456 19.94 14.00 5.12
C SER A 456 19.45 15.44 5.36
N ARG A 457 18.81 16.07 4.36
CA ARG A 457 18.35 17.47 4.43
C ARG A 457 16.95 17.57 5.03
N ALA A 458 16.67 18.65 5.78
CA ALA A 458 15.30 19.04 6.11
C ALA A 458 14.65 19.60 4.84
N PRO A 459 13.50 19.06 4.33
CA PRO A 459 12.40 18.44 5.07
C PRO A 459 12.32 16.91 5.04
N VAL A 460 13.10 16.23 4.18
CA VAL A 460 13.01 14.76 3.99
C VAL A 460 13.39 14.03 5.29
N PHE A 461 14.43 14.49 5.98
CA PHE A 461 14.91 13.90 7.23
C PHE A 461 13.84 13.86 8.35
N GLU A 462 13.02 14.91 8.46
CA GLU A 462 11.93 14.96 9.44
C GLU A 462 10.82 13.95 9.12
N VAL A 463 10.54 13.75 7.84
CA VAL A 463 9.56 12.77 7.37
C VAL A 463 10.07 11.36 7.62
N LEU A 464 11.34 11.06 7.34
CA LEU A 464 11.98 9.78 7.65
C LEU A 464 11.92 9.45 9.15
N SER A 465 12.16 10.46 9.99
CA SER A 465 12.03 10.33 11.45
C SER A 465 10.62 9.89 11.88
N LYS A 466 9.58 10.35 11.18
CA LYS A 466 8.19 9.93 11.41
C LYS A 466 7.87 8.56 10.79
N MET A 467 8.53 8.19 9.70
CA MET A 467 8.33 6.92 8.98
C MET A 467 9.02 5.70 9.62
N GLY A 468 9.78 5.91 10.71
CA GLY A 468 10.37 4.82 11.49
C GLY A 468 11.90 4.74 11.46
N MET A 469 12.59 5.77 10.96
CA MET A 469 14.04 5.89 11.09
C MET A 469 14.46 5.76 12.56
N GLN A 470 15.53 4.98 12.80
CA GLN A 470 16.04 4.77 14.14
C GLN A 470 16.68 6.06 14.67
N THR A 471 15.95 6.78 15.53
CA THR A 471 16.36 8.08 16.07
C THR A 471 16.76 8.03 17.54
N LYS A 472 16.46 6.93 18.24
CA LYS A 472 16.63 6.81 19.68
C LYS A 472 17.62 5.70 20.02
N PHE A 473 18.35 5.91 21.11
CA PHE A 473 19.12 4.87 21.78
C PHE A 473 18.18 4.13 22.74
N ASP A 474 17.41 3.18 22.21
CA ASP A 474 16.36 2.45 22.94
C ASP A 474 16.66 0.94 23.05
N ALA A 475 15.76 0.19 23.69
CA ALA A 475 15.97 -1.23 23.96
C ALA A 475 16.10 -2.05 22.67
N SER A 476 15.30 -1.73 21.64
CA SER A 476 15.39 -2.37 20.32
C SER A 476 16.73 -2.11 19.66
N PHE A 477 17.20 -0.86 19.69
CA PHE A 477 18.50 -0.46 19.16
C PHE A 477 19.64 -1.28 19.78
N ILE A 478 19.72 -1.33 21.12
CA ILE A 478 20.80 -2.07 21.80
C ILE A 478 20.76 -3.55 21.43
N LEU A 479 19.56 -4.16 21.40
CA LEU A 479 19.43 -5.58 21.08
C LEU A 479 19.85 -5.90 19.64
N ASP A 480 19.49 -5.04 18.68
CA ASP A 480 19.94 -5.17 17.30
C ASP A 480 21.47 -5.01 17.20
N ARG A 481 22.06 -3.99 17.83
CA ARG A 481 23.50 -3.78 17.83
C ARG A 481 24.26 -4.95 18.46
N VAL A 482 23.85 -5.39 19.64
CA VAL A 482 24.43 -6.57 20.31
C VAL A 482 24.28 -7.82 19.45
N HIS A 483 23.15 -7.99 18.75
CA HIS A 483 22.95 -9.10 17.81
C HIS A 483 23.97 -9.05 16.67
N ARG A 484 24.06 -7.92 15.96
CA ARG A 484 24.92 -7.78 14.76
C ARG A 484 26.39 -7.94 15.11
N LEU A 485 26.83 -7.26 16.17
CA LEU A 485 28.21 -7.34 16.65
C LEU A 485 28.56 -8.77 17.06
N SER A 486 27.70 -9.44 17.84
CA SER A 486 27.93 -10.85 18.24
C SER A 486 27.95 -11.82 17.05
N SER A 487 27.14 -11.58 16.02
CA SER A 487 27.06 -12.46 14.84
C SER A 487 28.29 -12.34 13.95
N ARG A 488 28.83 -11.13 13.78
CA ARG A 488 30.11 -10.91 13.07
C ARG A 488 31.27 -11.65 13.74
N SER A 489 31.21 -11.88 15.05
CA SER A 489 32.23 -12.64 15.79
C SER A 489 32.37 -14.10 15.37
N ARG A 490 31.27 -14.76 14.98
CA ARG A 490 31.30 -16.20 14.65
C ARG A 490 31.93 -16.49 13.29
N ILE A 491 31.91 -15.51 12.39
CA ILE A 491 32.42 -15.66 11.02
C ILE A 491 33.95 -15.79 11.04
N TYR A 492 34.63 -15.17 12.01
CA TYR A 492 36.09 -15.22 12.16
C TYR A 492 36.60 -16.35 13.05
N SER A 493 35.72 -17.12 13.70
CA SER A 493 36.12 -18.23 14.60
C SER A 493 35.95 -19.61 13.98
N ASN A 494 35.44 -19.71 12.75
CA ASN A 494 35.00 -20.98 12.17
C ASN A 494 35.82 -21.46 10.96
N ASP A 495 37.03 -20.92 10.73
CA ASP A 495 37.90 -21.38 9.64
C ASP A 495 38.67 -22.68 10.00
N GLY A 496 37.98 -23.60 10.68
CA GLY A 496 38.58 -24.82 11.19
C GLY A 496 37.58 -25.83 11.71
N SER A 497 36.50 -26.12 10.95
CA SER A 497 35.83 -27.43 10.96
C SER A 497 34.59 -27.46 10.05
N ASP A 498 34.76 -28.14 8.91
CA ASP A 498 33.84 -29.05 8.18
C ASP A 498 32.34 -28.70 7.98
N ASP A 499 31.89 -28.64 6.71
CA ASP A 499 30.96 -29.65 6.17
C ASP A 499 30.55 -29.40 4.69
N SER A 500 30.78 -30.44 3.88
CA SER A 500 29.96 -30.96 2.77
C SER A 500 29.64 -30.11 1.53
N TYR A 501 30.14 -30.54 0.36
CA TYR A 501 29.34 -30.79 -0.84
C TYR A 501 30.00 -31.86 -1.73
N ASP A 502 29.26 -32.92 -2.03
CA ASP A 502 29.48 -33.82 -3.17
C ASP A 502 29.55 -33.02 -4.48
N SER A 503 30.51 -33.34 -5.36
CA SER A 503 30.31 -33.56 -6.81
C SER A 503 31.62 -33.94 -7.51
N ASP A 504 31.50 -34.91 -8.41
CA ASP A 504 32.53 -35.51 -9.27
C ASP A 504 33.28 -34.54 -10.19
N ASP A 505 34.52 -34.97 -10.49
CA ASP A 505 35.16 -35.05 -11.82
C ASP A 505 36.39 -34.16 -12.11
N SER A 506 37.36 -34.87 -12.72
CA SER A 506 38.55 -34.47 -13.48
C SER A 506 39.78 -33.96 -12.71
N GLY A 507 40.81 -34.81 -12.72
CA GLY A 507 42.13 -34.52 -12.18
C GLY A 507 43.05 -33.79 -13.16
N ASP A 508 44.13 -33.25 -12.61
CA ASP A 508 45.49 -33.53 -13.07
C ASP A 508 46.51 -33.00 -12.03
N SER A 509 47.67 -33.65 -12.03
CA SER A 509 48.83 -33.53 -11.14
C SER A 509 49.40 -32.12 -10.92
N TYR A 510 50.05 -31.88 -9.79
CA TYR A 510 51.52 -31.69 -9.68
C TYR A 510 51.98 -31.67 -8.20
N ASP A 511 53.18 -32.22 -7.99
CA ASP A 511 53.90 -32.44 -6.74
C ASP A 511 54.39 -31.17 -5.99
N GLY A 512 54.51 -31.32 -4.66
CA GLY A 512 55.64 -30.82 -3.85
C GLY A 512 55.50 -29.43 -3.22
N ASP A 513 55.40 -29.36 -1.89
CA ASP A 513 56.57 -29.16 -1.01
C ASP A 513 56.13 -29.10 0.46
N ASP A 514 56.91 -29.76 1.33
CA ASP A 514 56.86 -29.62 2.79
C ASP A 514 57.41 -28.24 3.17
N SER A 515 56.65 -27.44 3.92
CA SER A 515 57.23 -26.43 4.82
C SER A 515 56.23 -25.99 5.90
N ASP A 516 56.58 -26.34 7.14
CA ASP A 516 56.47 -25.52 8.36
C ASP A 516 55.17 -24.73 8.60
N ASP A 517 54.25 -25.37 9.32
CA ASP A 517 53.12 -24.71 9.99
C ASP A 517 53.58 -24.15 11.35
N GLU A 518 54.41 -23.11 11.28
CA GLU A 518 54.62 -22.13 12.36
C GLU A 518 54.08 -20.79 11.86
N ASN A 519 52.81 -20.47 12.14
CA ASN A 519 52.32 -19.09 12.30
C ASN A 519 50.86 -19.08 12.79
N ALA A 520 50.67 -19.43 14.06
CA ALA A 520 49.59 -18.88 14.86
C ALA A 520 50.12 -17.62 15.58
N GLU A 521 50.52 -16.59 14.82
CA GLU A 521 50.92 -15.29 15.36
C GLU A 521 50.00 -14.17 14.83
N ASN A 522 49.46 -13.43 15.80
CA ASN A 522 48.95 -12.06 15.73
C ASN A 522 47.62 -11.80 14.99
N SER A 523 46.51 -11.96 15.73
CA SER A 523 45.22 -11.34 15.41
C SER A 523 45.05 -9.92 16.01
N GLU A 524 46.14 -9.28 16.48
CA GLU A 524 46.09 -7.95 17.13
C GLU A 524 46.03 -6.78 16.13
N ASP A 525 46.38 -7.01 14.85
CA ASP A 525 46.45 -5.97 13.80
C ASP A 525 45.28 -6.00 12.80
N ASP A 526 44.13 -6.60 13.15
CA ASP A 526 42.93 -6.50 12.32
C ASP A 526 42.22 -5.15 12.59
N PRO A 527 42.25 -4.17 11.66
CA PRO A 527 41.59 -2.87 11.84
C PRO A 527 40.08 -3.02 12.10
N SER A 528 39.45 -4.14 11.68
CA SER A 528 38.06 -4.44 11.98
C SER A 528 37.81 -4.75 13.46
N HIS A 529 38.79 -5.35 14.16
CA HIS A 529 38.67 -5.69 15.58
C HIS A 529 38.71 -4.44 16.46
N GLU A 530 39.66 -3.53 16.22
CA GLU A 530 39.80 -2.29 17.00
C GLU A 530 38.61 -1.35 16.78
N GLU A 531 38.13 -1.24 15.54
CA GLU A 531 36.93 -0.46 15.22
C GLU A 531 35.69 -0.99 15.97
N ARG A 532 35.50 -2.31 15.95
CA ARG A 532 34.42 -2.99 16.66
C ARG A 532 34.53 -2.82 18.17
N ALA A 533 35.74 -2.88 18.73
CA ALA A 533 36.00 -2.59 20.14
C ALA A 533 35.66 -1.13 20.48
N GLY A 534 35.96 -0.19 19.58
CA GLY A 534 35.56 1.23 19.67
C GLY A 534 34.05 1.42 19.75
N VAL A 535 33.28 0.79 18.86
CA VAL A 535 31.80 0.82 18.86
C VAL A 535 31.22 0.28 20.17
N LEU A 536 31.78 -0.83 20.66
CA LEU A 536 31.36 -1.43 21.93
C LEU A 536 31.68 -0.52 23.11
N ARG A 537 32.87 0.09 23.15
CA ARG A 537 33.28 1.06 24.17
C ARG A 537 32.30 2.23 24.24
N ALA A 538 31.85 2.76 23.08
CA ALA A 538 30.82 3.79 23.02
C ALA A 538 29.47 3.30 23.56
N LEU A 539 29.03 2.10 23.17
CA LEU A 539 27.79 1.48 23.66
C LEU A 539 27.81 1.33 25.19
N TYR A 540 28.90 0.81 25.76
CA TYR A 540 29.08 0.64 27.20
C TYR A 540 29.10 1.97 27.93
N ALA A 541 29.88 2.95 27.46
CA ALA A 541 29.97 4.27 28.07
C ALA A 541 28.58 4.92 28.17
N ARG A 542 27.76 4.80 27.12
CA ARG A 542 26.38 5.30 27.12
C ARG A 542 25.50 4.56 28.12
N MET A 543 25.55 3.22 28.15
CA MET A 543 24.75 2.41 29.07
C MET A 543 25.14 2.61 30.55
N ASN A 544 26.41 2.84 30.84
CA ASN A 544 26.89 3.15 32.18
C ASN A 544 26.41 4.52 32.65
N ALA A 545 26.52 5.54 31.80
CA ALA A 545 26.13 6.90 32.11
C ALA A 545 24.62 7.06 32.33
N ASP A 546 23.79 6.40 31.52
CA ASP A 546 22.34 6.58 31.52
C ASP A 546 21.58 5.27 31.21
N PHE A 547 21.44 4.41 32.23
CA PHE A 547 20.73 3.13 32.10
C PHE A 547 19.21 3.31 32.23
N LEU A 548 18.54 3.43 31.08
CA LEU A 548 17.11 3.68 30.98
C LEU A 548 16.25 2.59 31.65
N ALA A 549 15.06 2.99 32.14
CA ALA A 549 14.14 2.09 32.83
C ALA A 549 13.66 0.92 31.93
N GLU A 550 13.50 1.16 30.64
CA GLU A 550 13.09 0.15 29.65
C GLU A 550 14.09 -1.01 29.50
N PHE A 551 15.39 -0.76 29.75
CA PHE A 551 16.42 -1.79 29.70
C PHE A 551 16.31 -2.81 30.84
N ARG A 552 15.46 -2.55 31.84
CA ARG A 552 15.25 -3.43 33.00
C ARG A 552 14.29 -4.59 32.71
N SER A 553 13.74 -4.68 31.49
CA SER A 553 12.80 -5.74 31.13
C SER A 553 13.44 -7.14 31.17
N LYS A 554 12.66 -8.17 31.52
CA LYS A 554 13.14 -9.57 31.54
C LYS A 554 13.61 -10.05 30.17
N ASN A 555 13.01 -9.55 29.08
CA ASN A 555 13.41 -9.91 27.73
C ASN A 555 14.79 -9.34 27.39
N MET A 556 15.03 -8.06 27.69
CA MET A 556 16.35 -7.44 27.54
C MET A 556 17.43 -8.22 28.30
N GLN A 557 17.17 -8.53 29.57
CA GLN A 557 18.11 -9.31 30.40
C GLN A 557 18.44 -10.66 29.78
N ARG A 558 17.45 -11.42 29.32
CA ARG A 558 17.70 -12.72 28.68
C ARG A 558 18.55 -12.57 27.42
N SER A 559 18.21 -11.62 26.55
CA SER A 559 18.92 -11.42 25.28
C SER A 559 20.37 -10.97 25.50
N LEU A 560 20.62 -9.99 26.36
CA LEU A 560 21.98 -9.53 26.67
C LEU A 560 22.83 -10.61 27.33
N ARG A 561 22.23 -11.48 28.17
CA ARG A 561 22.96 -12.56 28.84
C ARG A 561 23.31 -13.73 27.93
N SER A 562 22.47 -13.97 26.91
CA SER A 562 22.60 -15.13 26.02
C SER A 562 23.61 -14.97 24.88
N LYS A 563 24.08 -13.75 24.61
CA LYS A 563 24.96 -13.45 23.47
C LYS A 563 26.38 -13.16 23.93
N ALA A 564 27.34 -13.53 23.10
CA ALA A 564 28.74 -13.21 23.30
C ALA A 564 29.03 -11.83 22.71
N TRP A 565 29.05 -10.81 23.56
CA TRP A 565 29.29 -9.41 23.14
C TRP A 565 30.13 -8.61 24.13
N ILE A 566 30.43 -9.19 25.30
CA ILE A 566 31.34 -8.60 26.29
C ILE A 566 32.77 -8.90 25.85
N LEU A 567 33.57 -7.85 25.62
CA LEU A 567 35.00 -8.01 25.39
C LEU A 567 35.70 -8.21 26.74
N ALA A 568 36.45 -9.30 26.85
CA ALA A 568 37.16 -9.68 28.06
C ALA A 568 38.48 -10.36 27.70
N LYS A 569 39.47 -10.24 28.59
CA LYS A 569 40.77 -10.89 28.43
C LYS A 569 40.66 -12.35 28.84
N SER A 570 41.11 -13.23 27.96
CA SER A 570 41.19 -14.66 28.21
C SER A 570 42.27 -14.96 29.25
N PRO A 571 41.98 -15.74 30.30
CA PRO A 571 42.99 -16.08 31.30
C PRO A 571 44.12 -16.98 30.81
N LYS A 572 43.97 -17.62 29.64
CA LYS A 572 44.93 -18.62 29.14
C LYS A 572 46.07 -18.01 28.34
N ASP A 573 45.79 -16.92 27.63
CA ASP A 573 46.65 -16.34 26.59
C ASP A 573 46.60 -14.81 26.56
N ASP A 574 45.89 -14.16 27.49
CA ASP A 574 45.68 -12.69 27.57
C ASP A 574 45.03 -12.05 26.33
N ILE A 575 44.54 -12.87 25.39
CA ILE A 575 43.88 -12.40 24.17
C ILE A 575 42.45 -11.94 24.47
N GLU A 576 42.08 -10.77 23.96
CA GLU A 576 40.73 -10.23 24.06
C GLU A 576 39.75 -11.02 23.18
N ARG A 577 38.68 -11.54 23.80
CA ARG A 577 37.63 -12.30 23.10
C ARG A 577 36.24 -11.89 23.56
N PHE A 578 35.24 -12.29 22.78
CA PHE A 578 33.83 -12.04 23.08
C PHE A 578 33.26 -13.17 23.93
N TYR A 579 32.71 -12.80 25.09
CA TYR A 579 32.10 -13.72 26.04
C TYR A 579 30.65 -13.34 26.32
N THR A 580 29.89 -14.34 26.76
CA THR A 580 28.60 -14.10 27.40
C THR A 580 28.80 -13.58 28.82
N THR A 581 27.79 -12.90 29.35
CA THR A 581 27.78 -12.45 30.76
C THR A 581 27.94 -13.58 31.79
N GLN A 582 27.71 -14.83 31.40
CA GLN A 582 27.85 -15.99 32.29
C GLN A 582 29.29 -16.50 32.33
N GLU A 583 30.02 -16.34 31.23
CA GLU A 583 31.39 -16.84 31.07
C GLU A 583 32.42 -15.86 31.61
N CYS A 584 32.14 -14.55 31.63
CA CYS A 584 33.05 -13.54 32.15
C CYS A 584 32.55 -12.85 33.42
N ARG A 585 33.45 -12.08 34.04
CA ARG A 585 33.17 -11.20 35.18
C ARG A 585 33.76 -9.80 34.99
N PRO A 586 33.20 -8.78 35.66
CA PRO A 586 33.80 -7.45 35.64
C PRO A 586 35.14 -7.45 36.40
N GLU A 587 36.03 -6.54 36.04
CA GLU A 587 37.37 -6.40 36.65
C GLU A 587 37.31 -6.24 38.18
N CYS A 588 36.27 -5.61 38.72
CA CYS A 588 36.11 -5.46 40.17
C CYS A 588 35.95 -6.78 40.93
N GLU A 589 35.55 -7.88 40.26
CA GLU A 589 35.47 -9.22 40.84
C GLU A 589 36.74 -10.07 40.60
N ALA A 590 37.81 -9.48 40.05
CA ALA A 590 39.09 -10.17 39.80
C ALA A 590 39.63 -10.86 41.05
N VAL A 591 39.42 -10.28 42.24
CA VAL A 591 39.84 -10.85 43.53
C VAL A 591 39.17 -12.19 43.84
N LEU A 592 37.98 -12.45 43.29
CA LEU A 592 37.19 -13.65 43.59
C LEU A 592 37.44 -14.80 42.63
N VAL A 593 37.70 -14.50 41.36
CA VAL A 593 37.82 -15.50 40.29
C VAL A 593 39.21 -15.59 39.68
N GLY A 594 40.02 -14.54 39.80
CA GLY A 594 41.34 -14.42 39.18
C GLY A 594 41.37 -14.95 37.75
N GLU A 595 42.38 -15.76 37.44
CA GLU A 595 42.56 -16.40 36.13
C GLU A 595 41.58 -17.57 35.84
N LYS A 596 40.57 -17.81 36.69
CA LYS A 596 39.60 -18.90 36.46
C LYS A 596 38.37 -18.46 35.66
N MET A 597 38.21 -17.16 35.43
CA MET A 597 37.21 -16.58 34.55
C MET A 597 37.78 -15.39 33.77
N PRO A 598 37.43 -15.20 32.48
CA PRO A 598 37.72 -13.99 31.74
C PRO A 598 37.22 -12.72 32.44
N LEU A 599 38.04 -11.68 32.44
CA LEU A 599 37.73 -10.38 33.05
C LEU A 599 37.45 -9.35 31.97
N SER A 600 36.31 -8.66 32.08
CA SER A 600 35.93 -7.67 31.08
C SER A 600 36.89 -6.49 31.11
N ILE A 601 37.29 -6.04 29.90
CA ILE A 601 38.15 -4.86 29.75
C ILE A 601 37.42 -3.53 30.02
N PHE A 602 36.10 -3.60 30.28
CA PHE A 602 35.26 -2.44 30.55
C PHE A 602 34.81 -2.43 32.01
N ASP A 603 34.77 -1.23 32.58
CA ASP A 603 34.25 -1.02 33.92
C ASP A 603 32.73 -0.95 33.93
N PHE A 604 32.09 -1.76 34.78
CA PHE A 604 30.64 -1.77 34.97
C PHE A 604 30.25 -1.11 36.29
N SER A 605 30.20 0.22 36.29
CA SER A 605 29.90 1.01 37.49
C SER A 605 28.40 1.18 37.76
N ASN A 606 27.54 1.02 36.75
CA ASN A 606 26.10 1.20 36.90
C ASN A 606 25.43 -0.03 37.54
N THR A 607 24.88 0.14 38.74
CA THR A 607 24.27 -0.96 39.53
C THR A 607 23.05 -1.62 38.86
N HIS A 608 22.32 -0.88 38.03
CA HIS A 608 21.20 -1.45 37.27
C HIS A 608 21.68 -2.27 36.07
N LEU A 609 22.78 -1.84 35.43
CA LEU A 609 23.42 -2.58 34.35
C LEU A 609 24.03 -3.89 34.87
N THR A 610 24.76 -3.87 35.99
CA THR A 610 25.34 -5.09 36.59
C THR A 610 24.27 -6.11 36.93
N LYS A 611 23.16 -5.65 37.54
CA LYS A 611 21.97 -6.48 37.76
C LYS A 611 21.34 -6.99 36.46
N CYS A 612 21.35 -6.20 35.39
CA CYS A 612 20.85 -6.62 34.08
C CYS A 612 21.70 -7.77 33.50
N MET A 613 23.04 -7.68 33.62
CA MET A 613 23.98 -8.72 33.21
C MET A 613 23.98 -9.95 34.12
N GLY A 614 23.53 -9.81 35.37
CA GLY A 614 23.51 -10.91 36.34
C GLY A 614 24.72 -10.99 37.25
N TRP A 615 25.52 -9.93 37.24
CA TRP A 615 26.66 -9.75 38.14
C TRP A 615 26.24 -9.10 39.46
N ASP A 616 24.93 -8.98 39.73
CA ASP A 616 24.42 -8.78 41.09
C ASP A 616 24.47 -10.07 41.93
N LYS A 617 24.71 -11.21 41.27
CA LYS A 617 24.90 -12.51 41.92
C LYS A 617 26.39 -12.85 41.92
N PRO A 618 26.89 -13.45 43.01
CA PRO A 618 28.30 -13.76 43.10
C PRO A 618 28.71 -14.82 42.04
N PRO A 619 30.00 -14.91 41.69
CA PRO A 619 30.52 -15.90 40.74
C PRO A 619 30.16 -17.35 41.11
N PRO A 620 30.21 -18.31 40.16
CA PRO A 620 30.01 -19.73 40.49
C PRO A 620 30.98 -20.21 41.58
N LEU A 621 30.47 -20.91 42.60
CA LEU A 621 31.28 -21.39 43.74
C LEU A 621 32.48 -22.23 43.28
N SER A 622 32.30 -23.07 42.26
CA SER A 622 33.38 -23.88 41.70
C SER A 622 34.56 -23.02 41.23
N LYS A 623 34.29 -21.89 40.56
CA LYS A 623 35.33 -20.97 40.07
C LYS A 623 36.01 -20.21 41.19
N ILE A 624 35.26 -19.79 42.21
CA ILE A 624 35.83 -19.18 43.42
C ILE A 624 36.75 -20.19 44.12
N LEU A 625 36.33 -21.45 44.28
CA LEU A 625 37.14 -22.48 44.93
C LEU A 625 38.38 -22.85 44.10
N GLU A 626 38.25 -22.99 42.77
CA GLU A 626 39.40 -23.20 41.87
C GLU A 626 40.43 -22.07 41.99
N HIS A 627 39.96 -20.82 42.04
CA HIS A 627 40.83 -19.66 42.24
C HIS A 627 41.46 -19.68 43.62
N PHE A 628 40.66 -19.94 44.65
CA PHE A 628 41.10 -19.94 46.04
C PHE A 628 42.16 -21.02 46.30
N LEU A 629 41.96 -22.22 45.78
CA LEU A 629 42.94 -23.31 45.88
C LEU A 629 44.24 -22.96 45.15
N ALA A 630 44.18 -22.36 43.96
CA ALA A 630 45.37 -21.89 43.25
C ALA A 630 46.12 -20.80 44.05
N THR A 631 45.39 -19.88 44.68
CA THR A 631 45.94 -18.83 45.55
C THR A 631 46.58 -19.45 46.80
N ILE A 632 45.95 -20.45 47.43
CA ILE A 632 46.51 -21.20 48.56
C ILE A 632 47.82 -21.89 48.16
N GLU A 633 47.84 -22.61 47.04
CA GLU A 633 49.04 -23.31 46.56
C GLU A 633 50.20 -22.35 46.33
N ARG A 634 49.95 -21.21 45.66
CA ARG A 634 50.95 -20.15 45.50
C ARG A 634 51.46 -19.63 46.86
N SER A 635 50.55 -19.33 47.77
CA SER A 635 50.87 -18.80 49.11
C SER A 635 51.48 -19.83 50.09
N THR A 636 51.44 -21.13 49.80
CA THR A 636 52.23 -22.12 50.58
C THR A 636 53.73 -22.09 50.23
N THR A 637 54.09 -21.50 49.10
CA THR A 637 55.47 -21.42 48.61
C THR A 637 56.12 -20.04 48.80
N GLN A 638 55.33 -19.03 49.17
CA GLN A 638 55.75 -17.62 49.30
C GLN A 638 55.15 -17.00 50.58
N GLU A 639 55.81 -16.02 51.19
CA GLU A 639 55.24 -15.29 52.32
C GLU A 639 53.96 -14.54 51.91
N ILE A 640 52.90 -14.63 52.73
CA ILE A 640 51.61 -14.00 52.45
C ILE A 640 51.75 -12.47 52.60
N GLY A 641 51.67 -11.76 51.48
CA GLY A 641 51.67 -10.31 51.44
C GLY A 641 50.36 -9.67 51.91
N GLU A 642 50.33 -8.35 52.03
CA GLU A 642 49.12 -7.59 52.41
C GLU A 642 48.00 -7.71 51.38
N LYS A 643 48.34 -7.72 50.09
CA LYS A 643 47.37 -7.92 48.99
C LYS A 643 46.72 -9.30 49.03
N ASP A 644 47.53 -10.34 49.27
CA ASP A 644 47.01 -11.70 49.42
C ASP A 644 46.10 -11.78 50.64
N THR A 645 46.48 -11.18 51.78
CA THR A 645 45.66 -11.14 52.99
C THR A 645 44.27 -10.54 52.73
N PHE A 646 44.20 -9.45 51.96
CA PHE A 646 42.93 -8.86 51.54
C PHE A 646 42.12 -9.80 50.63
N ALA A 647 42.76 -10.44 49.65
CA ALA A 647 42.10 -11.40 48.77
C ALA A 647 41.54 -12.62 49.53
N PHE A 648 42.32 -13.19 50.46
CA PHE A 648 41.87 -14.23 51.36
C PHE A 648 40.62 -13.79 52.12
N TYR A 649 40.68 -12.62 52.77
CA TYR A 649 39.57 -12.07 53.54
C TYR A 649 38.28 -11.86 52.70
N GLU A 650 38.41 -11.32 51.48
CA GLU A 650 37.27 -11.12 50.58
C GLU A 650 36.65 -12.46 50.12
N ILE A 651 37.49 -13.46 49.81
CA ILE A 651 37.02 -14.80 49.48
C ILE A 651 36.35 -15.44 50.70
N HIS A 652 36.91 -15.31 51.91
CA HIS A 652 36.31 -15.79 53.15
C HIS A 652 34.93 -15.16 53.38
N CYS A 653 34.76 -13.87 53.13
CA CYS A 653 33.45 -13.22 53.22
C CYS A 653 32.43 -13.82 52.25
N HIS A 654 32.84 -14.10 51.00
CA HIS A 654 31.95 -14.73 50.01
C HIS A 654 31.62 -16.19 50.33
N LEU A 655 32.55 -16.92 50.94
CA LEU A 655 32.30 -18.27 51.45
C LEU A 655 31.33 -18.24 52.65
N LEU A 656 31.46 -17.23 53.52
CA LEU A 656 30.57 -17.03 54.66
C LEU A 656 29.11 -16.82 54.22
N GLU A 657 28.86 -16.07 53.14
CA GLU A 657 27.51 -15.84 52.63
C GLU A 657 26.81 -17.11 52.09
N ARG A 658 27.56 -18.18 51.84
CA ARG A 658 27.06 -19.43 51.23
C ARG A 658 26.86 -20.58 52.20
N ILE A 659 27.22 -20.41 53.47
CA ILE A 659 27.19 -21.51 54.46
C ILE A 659 25.77 -22.05 54.70
N ASP A 660 24.75 -21.21 54.51
CA ASP A 660 23.35 -21.57 54.75
C ASP A 660 22.79 -22.52 53.67
N ASN A 661 23.49 -22.68 52.53
CA ASN A 661 23.13 -23.61 51.48
C ASN A 661 23.82 -24.97 51.71
N PRO A 662 23.08 -26.06 52.03
CA PRO A 662 23.69 -27.35 52.36
C PRO A 662 24.54 -27.97 51.25
N LEU A 663 24.15 -27.77 49.98
CA LEU A 663 24.89 -28.32 48.84
C LEU A 663 26.22 -27.59 48.63
N GLU A 664 26.21 -26.26 48.75
CA GLU A 664 27.41 -25.44 48.67
C GLU A 664 28.35 -25.70 49.86
N LEU A 665 27.81 -25.85 51.07
CA LEU A 665 28.61 -26.21 52.24
C LEU A 665 29.31 -27.57 52.09
N VAL A 666 28.62 -28.57 51.52
CA VAL A 666 29.24 -29.88 51.21
C VAL A 666 30.34 -29.72 50.16
N ALA A 667 30.12 -28.94 49.11
CA ALA A 667 31.13 -28.68 48.08
C ALA A 667 32.37 -27.96 48.65
N MET A 668 32.15 -26.93 49.48
CA MET A 668 33.21 -26.20 50.20
C MET A 668 34.01 -27.13 51.09
N LYS A 669 33.34 -27.95 51.93
CA LYS A 669 34.01 -28.93 52.78
C LYS A 669 34.83 -29.91 51.96
N THR A 670 34.27 -30.44 50.88
CA THR A 670 34.95 -31.40 50.02
C THR A 670 36.20 -30.79 49.38
N ALA A 671 36.12 -29.55 48.88
CA ALA A 671 37.24 -28.87 48.23
C ALA A 671 38.35 -28.45 49.21
N LEU A 672 37.99 -28.04 50.43
CA LEU A 672 38.91 -27.46 51.41
C LEU A 672 39.39 -28.45 52.49
N THR A 673 38.86 -29.67 52.53
CA THR A 673 39.29 -30.69 53.49
C THR A 673 40.77 -31.00 53.32
N GLY A 674 41.52 -30.93 54.43
CA GLY A 674 42.97 -31.20 54.45
C GLY A 674 43.84 -30.11 53.82
N LYS A 675 43.25 -29.00 53.33
CA LYS A 675 43.99 -27.87 52.75
C LYS A 675 44.20 -26.76 53.80
N PRO A 676 45.36 -26.08 53.81
CA PRO A 676 45.62 -24.98 54.75
C PRO A 676 45.05 -23.66 54.16
N TRP A 677 43.80 -23.33 54.48
CA TRP A 677 43.08 -22.18 53.88
C TRP A 677 42.71 -21.07 54.87
N ILE A 678 42.96 -21.29 56.17
CA ILE A 678 42.67 -20.31 57.23
C ILE A 678 43.93 -19.47 57.44
N VAL A 679 43.86 -18.17 57.16
CA VAL A 679 44.98 -17.26 57.35
C VAL A 679 44.93 -16.68 58.76
N ILE A 680 45.95 -16.96 59.57
CA ILE A 680 46.14 -16.33 60.89
C ILE A 680 47.58 -15.82 60.94
N ASN A 681 47.77 -14.56 61.29
CA ASN A 681 49.10 -13.93 61.36
C ASN A 681 49.97 -14.19 60.11
N ARG A 682 49.38 -14.00 58.91
CA ARG A 682 50.04 -14.24 57.60
C ARG A 682 50.54 -15.67 57.38
N THR A 683 50.00 -16.64 58.13
CA THR A 683 50.34 -18.06 58.00
C THR A 683 49.08 -18.86 57.71
N LEU A 684 49.18 -19.85 56.81
CA LEU A 684 48.06 -20.72 56.44
C LEU A 684 47.95 -21.91 57.38
N HIS A 685 46.74 -22.15 57.90
CA HIS A 685 46.43 -23.24 58.81
C HIS A 685 45.29 -24.10 58.28
N THR A 686 45.35 -25.39 58.61
CA THR A 686 44.28 -26.36 58.37
C THR A 686 43.25 -26.30 59.50
N VAL A 687 42.02 -26.76 59.22
CA VAL A 687 40.89 -26.72 60.16
C VAL A 687 41.19 -27.43 61.49
N ASP A 688 41.98 -28.51 61.48
CA ASP A 688 42.37 -29.29 62.65
C ASP A 688 43.32 -28.57 63.61
N ARG A 689 44.00 -27.50 63.15
CA ARG A 689 44.98 -26.73 63.94
C ARG A 689 44.46 -25.39 64.43
N VAL A 690 43.17 -25.10 64.22
CA VAL A 690 42.57 -23.80 64.55
C VAL A 690 41.43 -23.99 65.54
N ALA A 691 41.33 -23.07 66.51
CA ALA A 691 40.18 -22.98 67.41
C ALA A 691 39.78 -21.51 67.62
N LEU A 692 38.50 -21.25 67.91
CA LEU A 692 38.03 -19.89 68.19
C LEU A 692 38.51 -19.37 69.55
N LYS A 693 38.48 -20.24 70.57
CA LYS A 693 38.92 -19.93 71.92
C LYS A 693 39.87 -21.01 72.45
N LEU A 694 41.08 -20.61 72.83
CA LEU A 694 42.04 -21.45 73.54
C LEU A 694 42.00 -21.13 75.05
N THR A 695 42.14 -22.16 75.89
CA THR A 695 42.25 -22.01 77.35
C THR A 695 43.69 -21.72 77.79
N CYS A 696 44.66 -22.08 76.96
CA CYS A 696 46.08 -21.85 77.16
C CYS A 696 46.78 -21.73 75.80
N ASP A 697 48.02 -21.21 75.77
CA ASP A 697 48.80 -21.16 74.54
C ASP A 697 49.25 -22.57 74.15
N LEU A 698 48.74 -23.04 73.01
CA LEU A 698 49.00 -24.35 72.44
C LEU A 698 49.87 -24.28 71.17
N SER A 699 50.52 -23.13 70.93
CA SER A 699 51.44 -22.95 69.81
C SER A 699 52.62 -23.94 69.88
N PRO A 700 53.08 -24.53 68.75
CA PRO A 700 52.64 -24.31 67.37
C PRO A 700 51.52 -25.27 66.91
N HIS A 701 50.99 -26.11 67.80
CA HIS A 701 50.06 -27.19 67.46
C HIS A 701 48.63 -26.67 67.22
N PHE A 702 48.19 -25.70 68.01
CA PHE A 702 46.94 -24.99 67.81
C PHE A 702 47.17 -23.48 67.78
N VAL A 703 46.41 -22.81 66.93
CA VAL A 703 46.40 -21.36 66.81
C VAL A 703 44.99 -20.84 67.04
N GLN A 704 44.88 -19.75 67.81
CA GLN A 704 43.61 -19.10 68.07
C GLN A 704 43.25 -18.09 66.97
N VAL A 705 42.00 -18.08 66.53
CA VAL A 705 41.47 -17.01 65.67
C VAL A 705 41.49 -15.67 66.43
N PRO A 706 42.09 -14.60 65.88
CA PRO A 706 42.13 -13.29 66.53
C PRO A 706 40.73 -12.78 66.89
N SER A 707 40.54 -12.27 68.11
CA SER A 707 39.22 -11.83 68.61
C SER A 707 38.60 -10.67 67.81
N SER A 708 39.40 -9.96 67.01
CA SER A 708 38.97 -8.90 66.10
C SER A 708 38.19 -9.40 64.88
N ASP A 709 38.24 -10.69 64.54
CA ASP A 709 37.63 -11.24 63.32
C ASP A 709 36.39 -12.11 63.60
N SER A 710 35.54 -11.64 64.52
CA SER A 710 34.32 -12.37 64.94
C SER A 710 33.32 -12.66 63.81
N ARG A 711 33.44 -11.98 62.66
CA ARG A 711 32.56 -12.15 61.50
C ARG A 711 32.74 -13.52 60.83
N LEU A 712 33.99 -13.96 60.66
CA LEU A 712 34.31 -15.22 59.99
C LEU A 712 34.16 -16.45 60.90
N ASN A 713 33.97 -16.26 62.22
CA ASN A 713 33.76 -17.36 63.17
C ASN A 713 32.63 -18.31 62.76
N LYS A 714 31.54 -17.78 62.19
CA LYS A 714 30.44 -18.60 61.67
C LYS A 714 30.87 -19.53 60.54
N LEU A 715 31.67 -19.01 59.59
CA LEU A 715 32.24 -19.79 58.50
C LEU A 715 33.17 -20.87 59.05
N PHE A 716 34.08 -20.49 59.95
CA PHE A 716 35.04 -21.40 60.55
C PHE A 716 34.32 -22.56 61.27
N LEU A 717 33.32 -22.28 62.12
CA LEU A 717 32.52 -23.31 62.79
C LEU A 717 31.79 -24.21 61.78
N ALA A 718 31.15 -23.63 60.76
CA ALA A 718 30.46 -24.39 59.73
C ALA A 718 31.39 -25.34 58.97
N MET A 719 32.64 -24.92 58.75
CA MET A 719 33.70 -25.69 58.09
C MET A 719 34.41 -26.71 58.99
N GLY A 720 34.07 -26.76 60.28
CA GLY A 720 34.58 -27.75 61.23
C GLY A 720 35.69 -27.26 62.17
N VAL A 721 35.96 -25.95 62.20
CA VAL A 721 36.86 -25.34 63.20
C VAL A 721 36.20 -25.46 64.56
N ARG A 722 36.99 -25.77 65.58
CA ARG A 722 36.49 -26.02 66.93
C ARG A 722 36.17 -24.70 67.64
N GLU A 723 35.05 -24.67 68.36
CA GLU A 723 34.71 -23.52 69.22
C GLU A 723 35.70 -23.41 70.39
N THR A 724 35.97 -24.54 71.05
CA THR A 724 36.97 -24.69 72.10
C THR A 724 37.72 -26.00 71.91
N VAL A 725 38.96 -26.08 72.40
CA VAL A 725 39.73 -27.33 72.41
C VAL A 725 39.23 -28.19 73.57
N GLY A 726 38.77 -29.41 73.26
CA GLY A 726 38.16 -30.32 74.22
C GLY A 726 39.19 -31.16 74.97
N GLN A 727 38.74 -31.84 76.02
CA GLN A 727 39.59 -32.71 76.85
C GLN A 727 40.32 -33.80 76.03
N THR A 728 39.61 -34.43 75.10
CA THR A 728 40.17 -35.50 74.25
C THR A 728 41.30 -35.00 73.37
N ASP A 729 41.25 -33.74 72.95
CA ASP A 729 42.29 -33.12 72.11
C ASP A 729 43.54 -32.82 72.93
N LEU A 730 43.37 -32.27 74.13
CA LEU A 730 44.46 -32.02 75.07
C LEU A 730 45.14 -33.32 75.51
N GLN A 731 44.34 -34.36 75.84
CA GLN A 731 44.86 -35.70 76.13
C GLN A 731 45.58 -36.31 74.92
N GLY A 732 45.05 -36.09 73.71
CA GLY A 732 45.68 -36.50 72.46
C GLY A 732 47.01 -35.79 72.23
N LEU A 733 47.14 -34.50 72.54
CA LEU A 733 48.39 -33.74 72.47
C LEU A 733 49.40 -34.26 73.50
N ILE A 734 48.99 -34.48 74.74
CA ILE A 734 49.85 -35.06 75.79
C ILE A 734 50.32 -36.47 75.36
N SER A 735 49.41 -37.29 74.81
CA SER A 735 49.74 -38.63 74.31
C SER A 735 50.64 -38.58 73.08
N ALA A 736 50.47 -37.60 72.19
CA ALA A 736 51.31 -37.39 71.01
C ALA A 736 52.72 -36.89 71.38
N VAL A 737 52.83 -36.08 72.44
CA VAL A 737 54.12 -35.72 73.04
C VAL A 737 54.75 -36.96 73.67
N ALA A 738 54.01 -37.71 74.49
CA ALA A 738 54.49 -38.93 75.13
C ALA A 738 54.96 -39.99 74.12
N ALA A 739 54.24 -40.16 73.00
CA ALA A 739 54.59 -41.11 71.94
C ALA A 739 55.91 -40.78 71.21
N ARG A 740 56.49 -39.58 71.40
CA ARG A 740 57.83 -39.23 70.88
C ARG A 740 58.96 -39.82 71.73
N TYR A 741 58.65 -40.32 72.92
CA TYR A 741 59.60 -40.80 73.90
C TYR A 741 59.29 -42.27 74.26
N GLU A 742 60.31 -43.07 74.56
CA GLU A 742 60.14 -44.44 75.04
C GLU A 742 59.76 -44.47 76.54
N ASP A 743 59.18 -45.57 77.01
CA ASP A 743 58.83 -45.75 78.43
C ASP A 743 60.06 -45.51 79.33
N ASN A 744 59.94 -44.63 80.33
CA ASN A 744 60.99 -44.18 81.26
C ASN A 744 62.11 -43.27 80.68
N MET A 745 61.92 -42.66 79.50
CA MET A 745 62.81 -41.61 79.00
C MET A 745 62.42 -40.23 79.54
N SER A 746 63.41 -39.41 79.93
CA SER A 746 63.20 -38.02 80.32
C SER A 746 62.73 -37.21 79.11
N VAL A 747 61.58 -36.57 79.23
CA VAL A 747 61.02 -35.65 78.23
C VAL A 747 61.84 -34.35 78.22
N SER A 748 61.98 -33.71 77.06
CA SER A 748 62.70 -32.42 76.98
C SER A 748 62.03 -31.37 77.87
N GLU A 749 62.80 -30.43 78.43
CA GLU A 749 62.25 -29.35 79.26
C GLU A 749 61.14 -28.58 78.54
N THR A 750 61.26 -28.37 77.22
CA THR A 750 60.26 -27.66 76.43
C THR A 750 58.96 -28.45 76.26
N ASP A 751 59.04 -29.76 76.07
CA ASP A 751 57.86 -30.63 75.94
C ASP A 751 57.21 -30.88 77.32
N SER A 752 58.03 -30.98 78.37
CA SER A 752 57.58 -31.05 79.77
C SER A 752 56.82 -29.77 80.14
N ASP A 753 57.39 -28.59 79.87
CA ASP A 753 56.75 -27.28 80.06
C ASP A 753 55.46 -27.14 79.26
N PHE A 754 55.42 -27.68 78.04
CA PHE A 754 54.21 -27.69 77.21
C PHE A 754 53.10 -28.56 77.81
N VAL A 755 53.45 -29.76 78.31
CA VAL A 755 52.49 -30.63 79.02
C VAL A 755 52.02 -29.96 80.32
N VAL A 756 52.91 -29.33 81.10
CA VAL A 756 52.55 -28.54 82.29
C VAL A 756 51.56 -27.43 81.92
N LYS A 757 51.80 -26.68 80.83
CA LYS A 757 50.89 -25.63 80.35
C LYS A 757 49.51 -26.18 79.97
N ILE A 758 49.46 -27.34 79.30
CA ILE A 758 48.19 -28.01 78.98
C ILE A 758 47.44 -28.38 80.27
N LEU A 759 48.13 -29.02 81.22
CA LEU A 759 47.54 -29.44 82.49
C LEU A 759 47.06 -28.26 83.33
N GLN A 760 47.82 -27.15 83.37
CA GLN A 760 47.40 -25.90 83.99
C GLN A 760 46.15 -25.33 83.31
N GLY A 761 46.11 -25.33 81.97
CA GLY A 761 44.91 -24.97 81.21
C GLY A 761 43.70 -25.88 81.50
N MET A 762 43.92 -27.14 81.86
CA MET A 762 42.87 -28.07 82.30
C MET A 762 42.38 -27.84 83.73
N THR A 763 43.10 -27.04 84.54
CA THR A 763 42.69 -26.67 85.91
C THR A 763 41.87 -25.39 86.00
N ASP A 764 41.59 -24.74 84.86
CA ASP A 764 40.82 -23.50 84.82
C ASP A 764 39.37 -23.71 85.31
N LYS A 765 38.88 -22.78 86.14
CA LYS A 765 37.64 -22.94 86.94
C LYS A 765 36.36 -22.95 86.10
N ASP A 766 36.44 -22.48 84.87
CA ASP A 766 35.30 -22.31 83.97
C ASP A 766 34.99 -23.56 83.12
N VAL A 767 35.84 -24.60 83.15
CA VAL A 767 35.64 -25.85 82.39
C VAL A 767 35.82 -27.08 83.27
N LYS A 768 34.78 -27.91 83.43
CA LYS A 768 34.85 -29.15 84.21
C LYS A 768 35.49 -30.28 83.39
N PHE A 769 36.81 -30.38 83.43
CA PHE A 769 37.54 -31.53 82.89
C PHE A 769 37.35 -32.78 83.78
N GLN A 770 37.12 -33.94 83.16
CA GLN A 770 37.01 -35.23 83.85
C GLN A 770 38.39 -35.87 83.96
N TRP A 771 39.06 -35.75 85.10
CA TRP A 771 40.35 -36.40 85.29
C TRP A 771 40.22 -37.93 85.17
N THR A 772 40.86 -38.50 84.14
CA THR A 772 40.94 -39.96 83.94
C THR A 772 42.23 -40.49 84.52
N ALA A 773 42.20 -41.72 85.06
CA ALA A 773 43.38 -42.38 85.65
C ALA A 773 44.57 -42.48 84.68
N ASP A 774 44.30 -42.45 83.36
CA ASP A 774 45.32 -42.56 82.31
C ASP A 774 45.92 -41.22 81.86
N ILE A 775 45.61 -40.09 82.49
CA ILE A 775 46.25 -38.80 82.16
C ILE A 775 47.72 -38.86 82.56
N LEU A 776 48.61 -38.51 81.62
CA LEU A 776 50.04 -38.39 81.88
C LEU A 776 50.36 -37.03 82.47
N ILE A 777 51.11 -37.03 83.58
CA ILE A 777 51.62 -35.85 84.26
C ILE A 777 53.15 -35.91 84.34
N PRO A 778 53.84 -34.77 84.23
CA PRO A 778 55.28 -34.71 84.38
C PRO A 778 55.67 -34.83 85.86
N THR A 779 56.69 -35.63 86.15
CA THR A 779 57.30 -35.77 87.47
C THR A 779 58.48 -34.81 87.66
N ALA A 780 59.02 -34.71 88.87
CA ALA A 780 60.21 -33.90 89.17
C ALA A 780 61.45 -34.30 88.34
N ASP A 781 61.49 -35.54 87.84
CA ASP A 781 62.56 -36.07 86.97
C ASP A 781 62.25 -35.89 85.47
N ASN A 782 61.26 -35.08 85.10
CA ASN A 782 60.76 -34.89 83.73
C ASN A 782 60.30 -36.19 83.05
N LEU A 783 59.79 -37.14 83.82
CA LEU A 783 59.14 -38.35 83.28
C LEU A 783 57.63 -38.11 83.18
N LEU A 784 57.00 -38.59 82.10
CA LEU A 784 55.55 -38.59 81.98
C LEU A 784 54.98 -39.89 82.58
N CYS A 785 54.35 -39.78 83.75
CA CYS A 785 53.75 -40.91 84.45
C CYS A 785 52.23 -40.74 84.54
N LYS A 786 51.48 -41.84 84.65
CA LYS A 786 50.03 -41.74 84.89
C LYS A 786 49.75 -41.05 86.22
N ILE A 787 48.69 -40.24 86.27
CA ILE A 787 48.31 -39.52 87.49
C ILE A 787 48.09 -40.44 88.71
N THR A 788 47.69 -41.70 88.50
CA THR A 788 47.56 -42.69 89.57
C THR A 788 48.87 -43.20 90.14
N ASP A 789 49.95 -43.09 89.37
CA ASP A 789 51.25 -43.67 89.68
C ASP A 789 52.15 -42.66 90.40
N VAL A 790 51.67 -41.43 90.58
CA VAL A 790 52.39 -40.33 91.22
C VAL A 790 51.86 -40.11 92.64
N VAL A 791 52.78 -40.07 93.61
CA VAL A 791 52.48 -39.79 95.01
C VAL A 791 52.81 -38.33 95.30
N TYR A 792 51.85 -37.57 95.82
CA TYR A 792 52.07 -36.19 96.27
C TYR A 792 52.69 -36.21 97.66
N ASP A 793 53.87 -35.59 97.80
CA ASP A 793 54.53 -35.34 99.08
C ASP A 793 54.17 -33.90 99.48
N ASP A 794 53.30 -33.76 100.48
CA ASP A 794 52.68 -32.49 100.94
C ASP A 794 53.66 -31.64 101.79
#